data_AF-A0A7V2I755-F1
#
_entry.id   AF-A0A7V2I755-F1
#
_cell.length_a   1.000
_cell.length_b   1.000
_cell.length_c   1.000
_cell.angle_alpha   90.00
_cell.angle_beta   90.00
_cell.angle_gamma   90.00
#
_symmetry.space_group_name_H-M   'P 1'
#
loop_
_entity.id
_entity.type
_entity.pdbx_description
1 polymer ?
#
loop_
_entity_poly.entity_id
_entity_poly.type
_entity_poly.pdbx_seq_one_letter_code
_entity_poly.pdbx_strand_id
1 'polypeptide(L)'
;MGAPRGRHPPLAHRARPQRGHVPDDGGLPARGGLPRPHGRLHAPDPGGRGGPGRGGERALPARARRARARGRSRRARHRRPRQARLGRPAGVPAWRRAGVLGVRRDAAGGGARLAPAVHDHPQPRPHVPDRPAERGARGLLSDPGARARATPVPGPWPRFLPAGDLALSVELGDAISVETNTRVRALEYLIQEKALPGVVETVPTFRALLVYYDPEVTGYDALCAALAELALQAPHAALPPARRVELACCYDPEFGLDLEAAAARTGLGVDELVALHASAEYLVYFIGFTPGLPYMAGLPERLRLPRLDTPRTRVPAGSVGIGGGQCCIYPVESPGGYWILGRTPARLYDPEADEPILLRPGDRVTFRPVDRAEYERLAAAGPRPRAAAAASAPPPGRWWLEVLEPGALTTVQDLGRTGQLRYGIPPSGPVDREAFVLANRLVGNPDDAAGLECTVVGPRVRVAAPCAVAVTGAAMPVTVNDREAPAWTTLYLEAGDVLRLGPARAGLRAYLAVAGGIDVPPVLGSRATYLRGRLGGLEGRALRRGDRLPVAPAPRPPRRWVRPEARPGFPDEAEVRVVLGPQADAFTAAGLEAFLGGPYEMLPQSDRMGARLRGPRIAHARGHDIISDGIALGSIQVPGDGQPIVLLVDRQSTGGYAKVATVCSFDIGRLGQVKPGQRVRFRAITLEAAHRELRARRAALGAGLEAVGAAGPGEA
;
A
#
# COMPACT_ATOMS: atom_id res chain seq x y z
N MET A 1 -0.12 43.62 43.13
CA MET A 1 0.88 44.20 42.19
C MET A 1 1.60 43.04 41.54
N GLY A 2 1.66 42.78 40.24
CA GLY A 2 1.23 43.41 38.99
C GLY A 2 1.88 42.54 37.90
N ALA A 3 1.10 42.07 36.92
CA ALA A 3 1.57 41.18 35.84
C ALA A 3 2.48 41.90 34.82
N PRO A 4 3.15 41.14 33.94
CA PRO A 4 3.12 41.52 32.53
C PRO A 4 2.67 40.39 31.61
N ARG A 5 1.89 40.81 30.60
CA ARG A 5 1.32 40.02 29.50
C ARG A 5 2.33 39.91 28.36
N GLY A 6 2.42 38.74 27.73
CA GLY A 6 3.09 38.51 26.44
C GLY A 6 2.23 37.64 25.55
N ARG A 7 1.95 38.12 24.34
CA ARG A 7 0.92 37.66 23.39
C ARG A 7 1.34 36.39 22.61
N HIS A 8 0.44 35.41 22.49
CA HIS A 8 0.50 34.33 21.49
C HIS A 8 -0.42 34.66 20.30
N PRO A 9 -0.05 34.30 19.05
CA PRO A 9 -0.93 34.45 17.88
C PRO A 9 -1.95 33.29 17.79
N PRO A 10 -3.13 33.52 17.19
CA PRO A 10 -4.22 32.52 17.18
C PRO A 10 -4.04 31.45 16.08
N LEU A 11 -4.33 30.20 16.46
CA LEU A 11 -4.48 29.06 15.58
C LEU A 11 -5.78 29.17 14.76
N ALA A 12 -5.68 28.96 13.45
CA ALA A 12 -6.81 28.99 12.53
C ALA A 12 -7.76 27.80 12.76
N HIS A 13 -8.99 28.12 13.17
CA HIS A 13 -10.10 27.17 13.24
C HIS A 13 -10.53 26.73 11.83
N ARG A 14 -10.52 25.42 11.55
CA ARG A 14 -11.23 24.85 10.40
C ARG A 14 -12.73 24.85 10.67
N ALA A 15 -13.48 25.43 9.74
CA ALA A 15 -14.93 25.57 9.78
C ALA A 15 -15.64 24.21 9.68
N ARG A 16 -16.64 23.99 10.55
CA ARG A 16 -17.67 22.95 10.44
C ARG A 16 -18.81 23.47 9.55
N PRO A 17 -19.44 22.63 8.70
CA PRO A 17 -20.69 23.02 8.04
C PRO A 17 -21.87 22.90 9.03
N GLN A 18 -22.57 24.02 9.24
CA GLN A 18 -23.79 24.09 10.05
C GLN A 18 -24.97 23.45 9.31
N ARG A 19 -25.69 22.53 9.97
CA ARG A 19 -27.03 22.08 9.55
C ARG A 19 -28.07 22.99 10.23
N GLY A 20 -28.99 23.51 9.43
CA GLY A 20 -30.06 24.41 9.86
C GLY A 20 -31.02 23.75 10.83
N HIS A 21 -31.41 24.52 11.84
CA HIS A 21 -32.41 24.21 12.85
C HIS A 21 -33.80 24.56 12.31
N VAL A 22 -34.74 23.62 12.38
CA VAL A 22 -36.17 23.86 12.17
C VAL A 22 -36.81 24.04 13.56
N PRO A 23 -37.64 25.07 13.80
CA PRO A 23 -38.44 25.14 15.02
C PRO A 23 -39.77 24.40 14.84
N ASP A 24 -40.12 23.65 15.89
CA ASP A 24 -41.43 23.07 16.16
C ASP A 24 -42.42 24.20 16.54
N ASP A 25 -43.64 24.16 16.00
CA ASP A 25 -44.83 24.71 16.66
C ASP A 25 -46.07 23.95 16.18
N GLY A 26 -46.85 23.46 17.15
CA GLY A 26 -47.92 22.50 16.97
C GLY A 26 -49.28 23.09 16.57
N GLY A 27 -50.19 22.19 16.17
CA GLY A 27 -51.61 22.48 16.02
C GLY A 27 -52.34 21.60 14.99
N LEU A 28 -52.93 20.49 15.45
CA LEU A 28 -54.12 19.87 14.80
C LEU A 28 -55.31 20.85 14.90
N PRO A 29 -56.38 20.81 14.04
CA PRO A 29 -57.03 19.57 13.59
C PRO A 29 -57.72 19.54 12.19
N ALA A 30 -57.91 18.29 11.72
CA ALA A 30 -59.10 17.68 11.11
C ALA A 30 -59.76 18.17 9.79
N ARG A 31 -60.14 17.12 9.02
CA ARG A 31 -61.22 16.98 8.01
C ARG A 31 -60.91 17.33 6.54
N GLY A 32 -61.00 16.29 5.70
CA GLY A 32 -61.90 16.31 4.54
C GLY A 32 -61.28 16.27 3.14
N GLY A 33 -61.62 15.22 2.39
CA GLY A 33 -61.95 15.33 0.96
C GLY A 33 -60.84 15.11 -0.08
N LEU A 34 -60.88 13.95 -0.75
CA LEU A 34 -60.55 13.82 -2.19
C LEU A 34 -61.57 14.66 -3.03
N PRO A 35 -61.39 15.01 -4.34
CA PRO A 35 -60.59 14.36 -5.39
C PRO A 35 -59.89 15.30 -6.43
N ARG A 36 -59.25 14.71 -7.47
CA ARG A 36 -58.75 15.34 -8.74
C ARG A 36 -59.94 15.78 -9.65
N PRO A 37 -59.82 16.24 -10.96
CA PRO A 37 -58.71 16.63 -11.87
C PRO A 37 -58.99 17.90 -12.75
N HIS A 38 -58.24 18.08 -13.87
CA HIS A 38 -58.31 19.06 -15.02
C HIS A 38 -57.28 20.21 -14.95
N GLY A 39 -56.63 20.69 -16.02
CA GLY A 39 -56.72 20.47 -17.47
C GLY A 39 -55.53 21.10 -18.21
N ARG A 40 -55.43 20.82 -19.52
CA ARG A 40 -54.37 21.19 -20.50
C ARG A 40 -54.33 22.69 -20.87
N LEU A 41 -53.31 23.02 -21.70
CA LEU A 41 -53.18 24.07 -22.75
C LEU A 41 -52.04 25.05 -22.43
N HIS A 42 -51.16 25.55 -23.32
CA HIS A 42 -50.98 25.51 -24.78
C HIS A 42 -49.53 25.95 -25.10
N ALA A 43 -48.96 25.50 -26.23
CA ALA A 43 -47.80 26.09 -26.89
C ALA A 43 -48.19 27.35 -27.70
N PRO A 44 -47.22 28.12 -28.21
CA PRO A 44 -47.18 28.32 -29.66
C PRO A 44 -45.76 28.28 -30.29
N ASP A 45 -45.78 27.95 -31.57
CA ASP A 45 -44.73 28.04 -32.62
C ASP A 45 -45.36 28.91 -33.77
N PRO A 46 -44.84 29.00 -35.02
CA PRO A 46 -43.61 29.56 -35.60
C PRO A 46 -43.86 30.68 -36.66
N GLY A 47 -42.79 31.27 -37.24
CA GLY A 47 -42.66 31.37 -38.71
C GLY A 47 -42.41 32.73 -39.41
N GLY A 48 -41.56 32.69 -40.47
CA GLY A 48 -41.52 33.62 -41.63
C GLY A 48 -40.13 34.21 -41.96
N ARG A 49 -39.27 33.57 -42.79
CA ARG A 49 -39.12 33.54 -44.28
C ARG A 49 -38.66 34.83 -44.98
N GLY A 50 -37.55 34.71 -45.75
CA GLY A 50 -37.20 35.57 -46.90
C GLY A 50 -35.72 35.48 -47.35
N GLY A 51 -35.42 34.81 -48.48
CA GLY A 51 -34.15 34.97 -49.26
C GLY A 51 -34.37 35.86 -50.49
N PRO A 52 -33.58 35.82 -51.61
CA PRO A 52 -32.25 35.23 -51.88
C PRO A 52 -31.28 36.19 -52.67
N GLY A 53 -30.02 35.80 -52.97
CA GLY A 53 -29.23 36.46 -54.04
C GLY A 53 -27.69 36.33 -54.09
N ARG A 54 -27.20 35.33 -54.84
CA ARG A 54 -26.04 35.25 -55.79
C ARG A 54 -24.68 35.96 -55.54
N GLY A 55 -23.58 35.19 -55.72
CA GLY A 55 -22.52 35.50 -56.72
C GLY A 55 -21.02 35.47 -56.30
N GLY A 56 -20.21 34.67 -57.01
CA GLY A 56 -18.74 34.84 -57.24
C GLY A 56 -17.79 34.05 -56.33
N GLU A 57 -17.29 32.87 -56.70
CA GLU A 57 -16.13 32.52 -57.56
C GLU A 57 -14.71 32.58 -56.95
N ARG A 58 -14.08 31.39 -56.92
CA ARG A 58 -12.68 31.02 -57.25
C ARG A 58 -11.48 31.69 -56.52
N ALA A 59 -10.60 30.87 -55.93
CA ALA A 59 -9.36 30.39 -56.58
C ALA A 59 -8.44 29.58 -55.64
N LEU A 60 -7.91 28.46 -56.18
CA LEU A 60 -6.72 27.72 -55.72
C LEU A 60 -5.44 28.38 -56.30
N PRO A 61 -4.23 28.05 -55.81
CA PRO A 61 -3.39 27.00 -56.45
C PRO A 61 -2.67 26.10 -55.40
N ALA A 62 -2.45 24.79 -55.55
CA ALA A 62 -1.75 23.98 -56.56
C ALA A 62 -0.19 23.93 -56.45
N ARG A 63 0.28 22.88 -55.73
CA ARG A 63 1.37 21.91 -56.02
C ARG A 63 2.75 22.35 -56.55
N ALA A 64 3.80 21.75 -55.95
CA ALA A 64 4.89 21.12 -56.70
C ALA A 64 5.46 19.88 -55.97
N ARG A 65 5.67 18.80 -56.74
CA ARG A 65 6.35 17.54 -56.40
C ARG A 65 7.77 17.54 -56.98
N ARG A 66 8.63 16.65 -56.45
CA ARG A 66 9.82 15.95 -57.03
C ARG A 66 11.04 16.11 -56.09
N ALA A 67 12.01 15.22 -55.98
CA ALA A 67 12.21 13.82 -56.37
C ALA A 67 13.48 13.32 -55.64
N ARG A 68 13.68 12.01 -55.67
CA ARG A 68 14.81 11.23 -55.13
C ARG A 68 16.19 11.72 -55.60
N ALA A 69 17.22 11.52 -54.78
CA ALA A 69 18.55 11.12 -55.26
C ALA A 69 19.31 10.29 -54.21
N ARG A 70 19.80 9.14 -54.68
CA ARG A 70 20.80 8.27 -54.05
C ARG A 70 22.20 8.87 -54.30
N GLY A 71 23.14 8.68 -53.37
CA GLY A 71 24.57 8.90 -53.60
C GLY A 71 25.43 8.10 -52.61
N ARG A 72 26.15 7.10 -53.11
CA ARG A 72 27.15 6.28 -52.40
C ARG A 72 28.56 6.66 -52.85
N SER A 73 29.54 6.37 -51.98
CA SER A 73 31.01 6.23 -52.21
C SER A 73 31.81 7.54 -52.27
N ARG A 74 33.06 7.66 -51.79
CA ARG A 74 34.20 6.72 -51.60
C ARG A 74 35.04 7.13 -50.38
N ARG A 75 35.45 6.19 -49.52
CA ARG A 75 36.85 5.71 -49.30
C ARG A 75 37.99 6.70 -49.61
N ALA A 76 38.80 7.01 -48.59
CA ALA A 76 40.25 7.12 -48.69
C ALA A 76 40.91 6.63 -47.38
N ARG A 77 41.96 5.82 -47.55
CA ARG A 77 42.79 5.16 -46.53
C ARG A 77 44.03 6.00 -46.22
N HIS A 78 44.72 5.61 -45.14
CA HIS A 78 46.15 5.83 -44.75
C HIS A 78 46.23 6.45 -43.36
N ARG A 79 47.17 6.13 -42.46
CA ARG A 79 48.22 5.10 -42.32
C ARG A 79 48.62 5.13 -40.83
N ARG A 80 48.97 3.99 -40.23
CA ARG A 80 49.68 3.92 -38.93
C ARG A 80 51.19 4.06 -39.13
N PRO A 81 51.94 4.44 -38.08
CA PRO A 81 53.06 3.61 -37.57
C PRO A 81 52.97 3.43 -36.03
N ARG A 82 53.06 2.20 -35.47
CA ARG A 82 54.25 1.47 -34.93
C ARG A 82 55.05 2.31 -33.91
N GLN A 83 54.83 2.09 -32.60
CA GLN A 83 55.52 1.17 -31.66
C GLN A 83 56.95 1.58 -31.27
N ALA A 84 57.13 1.87 -29.98
CA ALA A 84 58.35 1.61 -29.22
C ALA A 84 57.99 1.14 -27.81
N ARG A 85 58.61 0.04 -27.38
CA ARG A 85 58.56 -0.58 -26.04
C ARG A 85 59.71 -0.02 -25.20
N LEU A 86 59.53 0.08 -23.87
CA LEU A 86 60.36 -0.55 -22.82
C LEU A 86 60.04 0.05 -21.43
N GLY A 87 60.02 -0.81 -20.40
CA GLY A 87 60.12 -0.41 -18.99
C GLY A 87 58.97 -0.86 -18.07
N ARG A 88 59.10 -2.04 -17.46
CA ARG A 88 58.43 -2.44 -16.20
C ARG A 88 59.44 -2.27 -15.04
N PRO A 89 59.00 -1.94 -13.82
CA PRO A 89 58.82 -2.98 -12.77
C PRO A 89 57.46 -2.81 -12.04
N ALA A 90 56.62 -3.85 -11.89
CA ALA A 90 56.64 -4.93 -10.88
C ALA A 90 55.95 -4.55 -9.55
N GLY A 91 54.82 -5.23 -9.23
CA GLY A 91 54.41 -5.44 -7.83
C GLY A 91 52.92 -5.31 -7.42
N VAL A 92 52.12 -6.36 -7.69
CA VAL A 92 51.00 -6.91 -6.86
C VAL A 92 49.65 -6.13 -6.72
N PRO A 93 48.48 -6.77 -6.46
CA PRO A 93 47.65 -7.53 -7.40
C PRO A 93 46.18 -7.03 -7.55
N ALA A 94 45.49 -7.68 -8.48
CA ALA A 94 44.24 -7.32 -9.14
C ALA A 94 42.95 -7.37 -8.29
N TRP A 95 42.14 -6.32 -8.45
CA TRP A 95 40.69 -6.34 -8.23
C TRP A 95 40.02 -6.84 -9.53
N ARG A 96 39.36 -8.00 -9.46
CA ARG A 96 38.52 -8.50 -10.56
C ARG A 96 37.26 -7.65 -10.67
N ARG A 97 37.14 -6.94 -11.79
CA ARG A 97 35.89 -6.33 -12.28
C ARG A 97 34.89 -7.43 -12.62
N ALA A 98 33.77 -7.49 -11.91
CA ALA A 98 32.58 -8.21 -12.38
C ALA A 98 31.86 -7.33 -13.42
N GLY A 99 31.67 -7.89 -14.62
CA GLY A 99 31.13 -7.21 -15.78
C GLY A 99 29.65 -6.86 -15.65
N VAL A 100 29.34 -5.63 -16.03
CA VAL A 100 27.99 -5.13 -16.27
C VAL A 100 27.46 -5.72 -17.59
N LEU A 101 26.19 -6.13 -17.53
CA LEU A 101 25.33 -6.65 -18.60
C LEU A 101 25.55 -5.96 -19.96
N GLY A 102 25.98 -6.74 -20.95
CA GLY A 102 26.04 -6.33 -22.35
C GLY A 102 24.86 -6.90 -23.14
N VAL A 103 23.96 -6.02 -23.57
CA VAL A 103 22.98 -6.28 -24.62
C VAL A 103 23.72 -6.47 -25.95
N ARG A 104 23.47 -7.57 -26.66
CA ARG A 104 23.74 -7.70 -28.11
C ARG A 104 22.43 -7.96 -28.85
N ARG A 105 22.16 -7.15 -29.87
CA ARG A 105 21.31 -7.52 -31.00
C ARG A 105 22.24 -7.93 -32.14
N ASP A 106 21.94 -9.05 -32.78
CA ASP A 106 21.82 -9.13 -34.25
C ASP A 106 21.09 -10.42 -34.64
N ALA A 107 20.43 -10.36 -35.79
CA ALA A 107 19.36 -11.23 -36.28
C ALA A 107 19.84 -12.50 -37.00
N ALA A 108 19.08 -13.60 -36.88
CA ALA A 108 18.50 -14.40 -37.98
C ALA A 108 17.91 -15.72 -37.46
N GLY A 109 16.66 -16.00 -37.85
CA GLY A 109 15.98 -17.30 -38.02
C GLY A 109 16.29 -18.48 -37.07
N GLY A 110 15.28 -18.87 -36.27
CA GLY A 110 15.23 -20.19 -35.64
C GLY A 110 14.30 -20.21 -34.44
N GLY A 111 13.11 -20.79 -34.58
CA GLY A 111 12.16 -20.92 -33.48
C GLY A 111 12.71 -21.84 -32.38
N ALA A 112 12.63 -21.39 -31.12
CA ALA A 112 12.80 -22.23 -29.95
C ALA A 112 11.83 -21.77 -28.85
N ARG A 113 11.00 -22.71 -28.40
CA ARG A 113 10.07 -22.58 -27.29
C ARG A 113 10.85 -22.37 -26.00
N LEU A 114 10.49 -21.37 -25.20
CA LEU A 114 10.98 -21.22 -23.83
C LEU A 114 10.13 -22.08 -22.90
N ALA A 115 10.70 -23.18 -22.42
CA ALA A 115 10.16 -23.95 -21.31
C ALA A 115 10.33 -23.15 -20.00
N PRO A 116 9.35 -23.16 -19.08
CA PRO A 116 9.52 -22.59 -17.75
C PRO A 116 10.47 -23.49 -16.94
N ALA A 117 11.47 -22.86 -16.32
CA ALA A 117 12.34 -23.52 -15.36
C ALA A 117 11.53 -23.90 -14.11
N VAL A 118 11.15 -25.18 -14.05
CA VAL A 118 10.71 -25.89 -12.85
C VAL A 118 11.96 -26.31 -12.11
N HIS A 119 12.06 -25.97 -10.82
CA HIS A 119 13.00 -26.64 -9.94
C HIS A 119 12.24 -27.30 -8.79
N ASP A 120 12.31 -28.64 -8.81
CA ASP A 120 11.96 -29.56 -7.74
C ASP A 120 12.65 -29.17 -6.43
N HIS A 121 11.87 -29.03 -5.36
CA HIS A 121 12.36 -29.11 -4.00
C HIS A 121 12.19 -30.58 -3.52
N PRO A 122 13.24 -31.22 -2.96
CA PRO A 122 13.08 -32.54 -2.36
C PRO A 122 12.21 -32.44 -1.10
N GLN A 123 11.17 -33.27 -1.05
CA GLN A 123 10.15 -33.30 0.00
C GLN A 123 10.71 -33.77 1.36
N PRO A 124 10.26 -33.20 2.49
CA PRO A 124 10.40 -33.84 3.80
C PRO A 124 9.31 -34.91 4.00
N ARG A 125 9.72 -36.10 4.42
CA ARG A 125 8.80 -37.20 4.80
C ARG A 125 8.00 -36.88 6.07
N PRO A 126 6.79 -37.42 6.24
CA PRO A 126 5.96 -37.18 7.42
C PRO A 126 6.56 -37.87 8.66
N HIS A 127 6.79 -37.10 9.73
CA HIS A 127 7.23 -37.62 11.02
C HIS A 127 6.02 -37.84 11.93
N VAL A 128 5.75 -39.10 12.26
CA VAL A 128 4.88 -39.50 13.37
C VAL A 128 5.70 -39.36 14.67
N PRO A 129 5.16 -38.82 15.78
CA PRO A 129 5.93 -38.70 17.02
C PRO A 129 5.83 -40.01 17.82
N ASP A 130 6.94 -40.76 17.85
CA ASP A 130 7.19 -41.78 18.88
C ASP A 130 7.63 -41.12 20.19
N ARG A 131 7.03 -41.56 21.30
CA ARG A 131 7.46 -41.20 22.66
C ARG A 131 8.76 -41.91 23.02
N PRO A 132 9.78 -41.22 23.57
CA PRO A 132 10.86 -41.90 24.27
C PRO A 132 10.67 -41.84 25.79
N ALA A 133 11.03 -42.97 26.41
CA ALA A 133 11.01 -43.26 27.83
C ALA A 133 12.07 -42.48 28.63
N GLU A 134 11.77 -42.29 29.90
CA GLU A 134 12.64 -41.75 30.94
C GLU A 134 13.88 -42.65 31.18
N ARG A 135 15.04 -42.02 31.38
CA ARG A 135 16.13 -42.49 32.26
C ARG A 135 17.09 -41.32 32.53
N GLY A 136 17.32 -41.01 33.81
CA GLY A 136 18.06 -39.83 34.26
C GLY A 136 19.52 -40.08 34.62
N ALA A 137 20.25 -38.97 34.82
CA ALA A 137 21.37 -38.84 35.77
C ALA A 137 21.64 -37.35 36.06
N ARG A 138 22.05 -37.09 37.30
CA ARG A 138 22.22 -35.81 38.03
C ARG A 138 23.56 -35.13 37.63
N GLY A 139 23.82 -33.83 37.82
CA GLY A 139 23.07 -32.77 38.50
C GLY A 139 23.81 -31.42 38.57
N LEU A 140 23.21 -30.53 39.36
CA LEU A 140 23.72 -29.32 40.05
C LEU A 140 24.13 -28.10 39.20
N LEU A 141 23.24 -27.08 39.16
CA LEU A 141 23.44 -25.74 39.73
C LEU A 141 22.07 -25.02 39.86
N SER A 142 21.98 -24.20 40.91
CA SER A 142 20.86 -23.58 41.64
C SER A 142 19.73 -22.81 40.90
N ASP A 143 18.52 -22.91 41.48
CA ASP A 143 17.24 -22.20 41.23
C ASP A 143 17.29 -20.71 41.70
N PRO A 144 16.47 -19.77 41.16
CA PRO A 144 15.11 -19.59 41.69
C PRO A 144 14.02 -19.23 40.63
N GLY A 145 12.94 -20.01 40.62
CA GLY A 145 11.58 -19.50 40.88
C GLY A 145 10.87 -18.70 39.78
N ALA A 146 10.25 -19.40 38.83
CA ALA A 146 8.87 -19.17 38.35
C ALA A 146 8.55 -20.16 37.21
N ARG A 147 8.27 -21.42 37.56
CA ARG A 147 7.68 -22.37 36.63
C ARG A 147 6.20 -22.05 36.45
N ALA A 148 5.86 -21.33 35.40
CA ALA A 148 4.53 -21.41 34.81
C ALA A 148 4.58 -22.37 33.63
N ARG A 149 4.14 -23.61 33.84
CA ARG A 149 3.60 -24.42 32.75
C ARG A 149 2.32 -23.73 32.29
N ALA A 150 2.40 -22.92 31.24
CA ALA A 150 1.24 -22.30 30.64
C ALA A 150 0.78 -23.13 29.43
N THR A 151 -0.15 -24.06 29.67
CA THR A 151 -1.33 -24.17 28.80
C THR A 151 -1.89 -22.75 28.60
N PRO A 152 -2.43 -22.36 27.43
CA PRO A 152 -3.07 -21.05 27.30
C PRO A 152 -4.19 -20.98 28.34
N VAL A 153 -3.94 -20.20 29.39
CA VAL A 153 -4.96 -19.88 30.39
C VAL A 153 -6.00 -19.05 29.64
N PRO A 154 -7.32 -19.38 29.71
CA PRO A 154 -8.35 -18.49 29.22
C PRO A 154 -8.29 -17.21 30.05
N GLY A 155 -7.57 -16.20 29.57
CA GLY A 155 -7.53 -14.89 30.20
C GLY A 155 -8.87 -14.16 29.97
N PRO A 156 -9.24 -13.20 30.84
CA PRO A 156 -10.38 -12.35 30.57
C PRO A 156 -10.14 -11.57 29.26
N TRP A 157 -11.09 -11.64 28.33
CA TRP A 157 -11.12 -10.80 27.14
C TRP A 157 -11.71 -9.42 27.52
N PRO A 158 -11.28 -8.32 26.89
CA PRO A 158 -10.28 -8.22 25.82
C PRO A 158 -8.82 -8.35 26.29
N ARG A 159 -7.93 -8.82 25.40
CA ARG A 159 -6.46 -8.72 25.57
C ARG A 159 -5.93 -7.59 24.71
N PHE A 160 -5.04 -6.77 25.26
CA PHE A 160 -4.39 -5.66 24.56
C PHE A 160 -2.93 -5.98 24.31
N LEU A 161 -2.53 -5.98 23.03
CA LEU A 161 -1.18 -6.32 22.60
C LEU A 161 -0.59 -5.17 21.79
N PRO A 162 0.60 -4.63 22.14
CA PRO A 162 1.28 -3.65 21.31
C PRO A 162 1.53 -4.19 19.90
N ALA A 163 1.31 -3.35 18.90
CA ALA A 163 1.57 -3.65 17.49
C ALA A 163 2.42 -2.52 16.88
N GLY A 164 3.57 -2.27 17.50
CA GLY A 164 4.44 -1.13 17.19
C GLY A 164 4.16 0.10 18.06
N ASP A 165 4.63 1.25 17.61
CA ASP A 165 4.52 2.55 18.28
C ASP A 165 3.29 3.37 17.87
N LEU A 166 2.54 2.90 16.87
CA LEU A 166 1.35 3.60 16.33
C LEU A 166 0.09 2.73 16.32
N ALA A 167 0.17 1.48 16.80
CA ALA A 167 -0.97 0.58 16.79
C ALA A 167 -0.95 -0.42 17.94
N LEU A 168 -2.12 -0.96 18.26
CA LEU A 168 -2.30 -2.09 19.16
C LEU A 168 -3.36 -3.05 18.62
N SER A 169 -3.24 -4.33 18.95
CA SER A 169 -4.24 -5.35 18.66
C SER A 169 -5.10 -5.61 19.90
N VAL A 170 -6.42 -5.53 19.72
CA VAL A 170 -7.41 -5.86 20.74
C VAL A 170 -7.99 -7.22 20.40
N GLU A 171 -7.55 -8.27 21.09
CA GLU A 171 -8.12 -9.61 20.91
C GLU A 171 -9.38 -9.76 21.77
N LEU A 172 -10.45 -10.30 21.20
CA LEU A 172 -11.77 -10.47 21.84
C LEU A 172 -12.20 -11.94 21.96
N GLY A 173 -11.34 -12.85 21.55
CA GLY A 173 -11.52 -14.29 21.56
C GLY A 173 -10.33 -15.01 20.94
N ASP A 174 -10.35 -16.34 20.99
CA ASP A 174 -9.32 -17.25 20.45
C ASP A 174 -9.80 -18.09 19.25
N ALA A 175 -11.10 -18.08 18.97
CA ALA A 175 -11.73 -18.83 17.88
C ALA A 175 -12.42 -17.94 16.85
N ILE A 176 -12.64 -18.49 15.65
CA ILE A 176 -13.51 -17.89 14.63
C ILE A 176 -14.96 -18.23 14.99
N SER A 177 -15.71 -17.27 15.51
CA SER A 177 -17.14 -17.45 15.81
C SER A 177 -17.93 -16.18 15.53
N VAL A 178 -19.23 -16.35 15.27
CA VAL A 178 -20.16 -15.24 15.03
C VAL A 178 -20.22 -14.32 16.25
N GLU A 179 -20.21 -14.90 17.45
CA GLU A 179 -20.23 -14.15 18.71
C GLU A 179 -18.99 -13.27 18.87
N THR A 180 -17.79 -13.83 18.70
CA THR A 180 -16.54 -13.08 18.82
C THR A 180 -16.46 -11.97 17.77
N ASN A 181 -16.81 -12.26 16.51
CA ASN A 181 -16.80 -11.25 15.46
C ASN A 181 -17.87 -10.17 15.67
N THR A 182 -19.01 -10.51 16.27
CA THR A 182 -20.02 -9.52 16.66
C THR A 182 -19.44 -8.55 17.70
N ARG A 183 -18.68 -9.05 18.69
CA ARG A 183 -17.97 -8.19 19.65
C ARG A 183 -16.93 -7.30 18.97
N VAL A 184 -16.17 -7.83 18.00
CA VAL A 184 -15.20 -7.05 17.20
C VAL A 184 -15.90 -5.90 16.47
N ARG A 185 -16.97 -6.22 15.73
CA ARG A 185 -17.74 -5.24 14.96
C ARG A 185 -18.43 -4.21 15.86
N ALA A 186 -18.95 -4.63 17.00
CA ALA A 186 -19.56 -3.73 17.98
C ALA A 186 -18.54 -2.78 18.63
N LEU A 187 -17.35 -3.27 18.99
CA LEU A 187 -16.28 -2.42 19.49
C LEU A 187 -15.85 -1.40 18.44
N GLU A 188 -15.64 -1.83 17.19
CA GLU A 188 -15.32 -0.92 16.09
C GLU A 188 -16.41 0.15 15.90
N TYR A 189 -17.68 -0.25 15.91
CA TYR A 189 -18.82 0.64 15.77
C TYR A 189 -18.84 1.70 16.90
N LEU A 190 -18.66 1.29 18.15
CA LEU A 190 -18.64 2.19 19.31
C LEU A 190 -17.45 3.17 19.27
N ILE A 191 -16.27 2.73 18.81
CA ILE A 191 -15.11 3.62 18.61
C ILE A 191 -15.45 4.73 17.61
N GLN A 192 -16.11 4.37 16.51
CA GLN A 192 -16.51 5.31 15.45
C GLN A 192 -17.62 6.25 15.92
N GLU A 193 -18.65 5.72 16.57
CA GLU A 193 -19.78 6.49 17.09
C GLU A 193 -19.33 7.53 18.12
N LYS A 194 -18.43 7.13 19.04
CA LYS A 194 -17.92 8.02 20.09
C LYS A 194 -16.73 8.87 19.65
N ALA A 195 -16.23 8.68 18.43
CA ALA A 195 -15.05 9.35 17.89
C ALA A 195 -13.88 9.39 18.89
N LEU A 196 -13.47 8.20 19.36
CA LEU A 196 -12.52 8.07 20.46
C LEU A 196 -11.22 8.86 20.19
N PRO A 197 -10.83 9.81 21.06
CA PRO A 197 -9.70 10.70 20.80
C PRO A 197 -8.39 9.93 20.55
N GLY A 198 -7.66 10.37 19.52
CA GLY A 198 -6.38 9.80 19.14
C GLY A 198 -6.45 8.51 18.32
N VAL A 199 -7.62 7.87 18.18
CA VAL A 199 -7.77 6.75 17.22
C VAL A 199 -7.72 7.29 15.79
N VAL A 200 -6.86 6.71 14.96
CA VAL A 200 -6.60 7.12 13.57
C VAL A 200 -7.40 6.28 12.59
N GLU A 201 -7.32 4.96 12.71
CA GLU A 201 -8.13 4.01 11.93
C GLU A 201 -8.19 2.64 12.61
N THR A 202 -9.17 1.82 12.24
CA THR A 202 -9.39 0.47 12.76
C THR A 202 -9.30 -0.56 11.64
N VAL A 203 -8.92 -1.80 11.95
CA VAL A 203 -8.97 -2.93 11.01
C VAL A 203 -9.60 -4.12 11.74
N PRO A 204 -10.89 -4.42 11.52
CA PRO A 204 -11.56 -5.56 12.12
C PRO A 204 -11.10 -6.86 11.46
N THR A 205 -11.01 -7.92 12.24
CA THR A 205 -10.71 -9.28 11.77
C THR A 205 -11.70 -10.30 12.36
N PHE A 206 -11.38 -11.60 12.28
CA PHE A 206 -12.25 -12.63 12.86
C PHE A 206 -12.45 -12.45 14.36
N ARG A 207 -11.35 -12.28 15.11
CA ARG A 207 -11.35 -12.32 16.58
C ARG A 207 -10.69 -11.12 17.24
N ALA A 208 -10.12 -10.22 16.45
CA ALA A 208 -9.34 -9.09 16.94
C ALA A 208 -9.63 -7.81 16.15
N LEU A 209 -9.36 -6.67 16.77
CA LEU A 209 -9.43 -5.34 16.17
C LEU A 209 -8.05 -4.70 16.26
N LEU A 210 -7.41 -4.43 15.12
CA LEU A 210 -6.21 -3.59 15.10
C LEU A 210 -6.66 -2.13 15.17
N VAL A 211 -6.10 -1.36 16.11
CA VAL A 211 -6.40 0.05 16.32
C VAL A 211 -5.12 0.85 16.11
N TYR A 212 -5.09 1.69 15.07
CA TYR A 212 -4.08 2.72 14.93
C TYR A 212 -4.43 3.92 15.79
N TYR A 213 -3.42 4.51 16.42
CA TYR A 213 -3.61 5.69 17.25
C TYR A 213 -2.41 6.65 17.16
N ASP A 214 -2.65 7.90 17.53
CA ASP A 214 -1.61 8.92 17.68
C ASP A 214 -1.18 9.02 19.15
N PRO A 215 0.06 8.59 19.49
CA PRO A 215 0.56 8.64 20.86
C PRO A 215 0.82 10.07 21.38
N GLU A 216 0.70 11.10 20.54
CA GLU A 216 0.71 12.51 20.97
C GLU A 216 -0.69 12.98 21.44
N VAL A 217 -1.75 12.28 21.05
CA VAL A 217 -3.13 12.60 21.43
C VAL A 217 -3.61 11.71 22.59
N THR A 218 -3.29 10.41 22.57
CA THR A 218 -3.63 9.46 23.65
C THR A 218 -2.50 8.48 23.92
N GLY A 219 -2.19 8.23 25.19
CA GLY A 219 -1.23 7.21 25.60
C GLY A 219 -1.78 5.79 25.47
N TYR A 220 -0.89 4.80 25.37
CA TYR A 220 -1.27 3.38 25.23
C TYR A 220 -2.20 2.91 26.36
N ASP A 221 -1.83 3.14 27.62
CA ASP A 221 -2.61 2.65 28.76
C ASP A 221 -3.99 3.33 28.85
N ALA A 222 -4.04 4.64 28.59
CA ALA A 222 -5.29 5.40 28.53
C ALA A 222 -6.21 4.90 27.41
N LEU A 223 -5.65 4.60 26.24
CA LEU A 223 -6.39 4.02 25.13
C LEU A 223 -6.89 2.60 25.46
N CYS A 224 -6.07 1.76 26.08
CA CYS A 224 -6.49 0.42 26.53
C CYS A 224 -7.64 0.50 27.53
N ALA A 225 -7.58 1.40 28.50
CA ALA A 225 -8.65 1.62 29.47
C ALA A 225 -9.97 2.04 28.78
N ALA A 226 -9.91 3.02 27.88
CA ALA A 226 -11.09 3.46 27.13
C ALA A 226 -11.66 2.34 26.26
N LEU A 227 -10.82 1.56 25.58
CA LEU A 227 -11.25 0.43 24.77
C LEU A 227 -11.87 -0.70 25.62
N ALA A 228 -11.37 -0.93 26.83
CA ALA A 228 -11.95 -1.89 27.77
C ALA A 228 -13.37 -1.48 28.19
N GLU A 229 -13.58 -0.19 28.48
CA GLU A 229 -14.92 0.34 28.80
C GLU A 229 -15.90 0.19 27.63
N LEU A 230 -15.45 0.42 26.38
CA LEU A 230 -16.28 0.20 25.20
C LEU A 230 -16.53 -1.28 24.94
N ALA A 231 -15.56 -2.16 25.20
CA ALA A 231 -15.74 -3.60 25.05
C ALA A 231 -16.81 -4.16 26.01
N LEU A 232 -16.97 -3.58 27.20
CA LEU A 232 -18.07 -3.90 28.12
C LEU A 232 -19.44 -3.46 27.60
N GLN A 233 -19.49 -2.39 26.80
CA GLN A 233 -20.72 -1.87 26.18
C GLN A 233 -21.08 -2.61 24.89
N ALA A 234 -20.10 -3.23 24.22
CA ALA A 234 -20.25 -3.88 22.92
C ALA A 234 -21.40 -4.91 22.82
N PRO A 235 -21.68 -5.76 23.84
CA PRO A 235 -22.81 -6.69 23.78
C PRO A 235 -24.19 -6.01 23.69
N HIS A 236 -24.29 -4.76 24.12
CA HIS A 236 -25.53 -3.98 24.12
C HIS A 236 -25.64 -3.01 22.95
N ALA A 237 -24.61 -2.93 22.09
CA ALA A 237 -24.60 -2.02 20.95
C ALA A 237 -25.56 -2.50 19.86
N ALA A 238 -26.43 -1.59 19.41
CA ALA A 238 -27.28 -1.81 18.25
C ALA A 238 -26.46 -1.66 16.96
N LEU A 239 -25.92 -2.78 16.46
CA LEU A 239 -25.21 -2.78 15.18
C LEU A 239 -26.16 -2.44 14.01
N PRO A 240 -25.65 -1.86 12.92
CA PRO A 240 -26.42 -1.66 11.70
C PRO A 240 -27.05 -2.96 11.20
N PRO A 241 -28.27 -2.92 10.65
CA PRO A 241 -28.95 -4.12 10.19
C PRO A 241 -28.16 -4.81 9.08
N ALA A 242 -28.09 -6.14 9.14
CA ALA A 242 -27.44 -6.94 8.12
C ALA A 242 -28.17 -6.82 6.78
N ARG A 243 -27.43 -6.49 5.70
CA ARG A 243 -28.00 -6.51 4.35
C ARG A 243 -27.97 -7.92 3.80
N ARG A 244 -28.96 -8.27 2.98
CA ARG A 244 -28.93 -9.49 2.16
C ARG A 244 -28.45 -9.13 0.75
N VAL A 245 -27.38 -9.79 0.31
CA VAL A 245 -26.75 -9.55 -0.99
C VAL A 245 -26.70 -10.87 -1.76
N GLU A 246 -27.41 -10.94 -2.88
CA GLU A 246 -27.32 -12.07 -3.81
C GLU A 246 -26.31 -11.76 -4.90
N LEU A 247 -25.35 -12.67 -5.13
CA LEU A 247 -24.33 -12.53 -6.18
C LEU A 247 -24.49 -13.64 -7.22
N ALA A 248 -24.52 -13.26 -8.50
CA ALA A 248 -24.42 -14.24 -9.59
C ALA A 248 -23.06 -14.95 -9.54
N CYS A 249 -23.03 -16.27 -9.67
CA CYS A 249 -21.81 -17.07 -9.72
C CYS A 249 -21.89 -18.11 -10.85
N CYS A 250 -20.91 -18.09 -11.74
CA CYS A 250 -20.79 -19.06 -12.81
C CYS A 250 -19.80 -20.16 -12.41
N TYR A 251 -20.27 -21.41 -12.36
CA TYR A 251 -19.49 -22.61 -12.00
C TYR A 251 -19.02 -23.37 -13.25
N ASP A 252 -18.85 -22.66 -14.36
CA ASP A 252 -18.26 -23.22 -15.58
C ASP A 252 -16.83 -23.73 -15.31
N PRO A 253 -16.40 -24.88 -15.86
CA PRO A 253 -15.07 -25.44 -15.61
C PRO A 253 -13.89 -24.50 -15.92
N GLU A 254 -14.04 -23.56 -16.87
CA GLU A 254 -12.98 -22.57 -17.14
C GLU A 254 -12.83 -21.54 -16.00
N PHE A 255 -13.89 -21.33 -15.22
CA PHE A 255 -13.91 -20.42 -14.08
C PHE A 255 -13.66 -21.14 -12.75
N GLY A 256 -14.19 -22.35 -12.61
CA GLY A 256 -14.02 -23.23 -11.45
C GLY A 256 -12.75 -24.06 -11.54
N LEU A 257 -11.58 -23.41 -11.40
CA LEU A 257 -10.26 -24.04 -11.57
C LEU A 257 -10.04 -25.31 -10.72
N ASP A 258 -10.79 -25.46 -9.63
CA ASP A 258 -10.73 -26.59 -8.70
C ASP A 258 -12.07 -27.31 -8.52
N LEU A 259 -13.10 -26.95 -9.29
CA LEU A 259 -14.48 -27.41 -9.01
C LEU A 259 -14.58 -28.94 -8.99
N GLU A 260 -14.05 -29.58 -10.04
CA GLU A 260 -14.05 -31.04 -10.19
C GLU A 260 -13.16 -31.71 -9.13
N ALA A 261 -11.99 -31.13 -8.85
CA ALA A 261 -11.07 -31.64 -7.85
C ALA A 261 -11.65 -31.52 -6.43
N ALA A 262 -12.35 -30.43 -6.13
CA ALA A 262 -13.06 -30.22 -4.86
C ALA A 262 -14.23 -31.21 -4.70
N ALA A 263 -14.99 -31.44 -5.77
CA ALA A 263 -16.06 -32.45 -5.79
C ALA A 263 -15.51 -33.85 -5.50
N ALA A 264 -14.45 -34.25 -6.19
CA ALA A 264 -13.77 -35.53 -5.95
C ALA A 264 -13.23 -35.64 -4.52
N ARG A 265 -12.64 -34.56 -3.96
CA ARG A 265 -12.06 -34.56 -2.61
C ARG A 265 -13.11 -34.63 -1.50
N THR A 266 -14.29 -34.07 -1.74
CA THR A 266 -15.43 -34.11 -0.81
C THR A 266 -16.29 -35.38 -0.98
N GLY A 267 -16.08 -36.13 -2.06
CA GLY A 267 -16.90 -37.30 -2.41
C GLY A 267 -18.29 -36.92 -2.94
N LEU A 268 -18.47 -35.69 -3.43
CA LEU A 268 -19.73 -35.17 -3.96
C LEU A 268 -19.72 -35.17 -5.49
N GLY A 269 -20.91 -35.23 -6.10
CA GLY A 269 -21.06 -34.83 -7.50
C GLY A 269 -20.87 -33.31 -7.67
N VAL A 270 -20.44 -32.86 -8.85
CA VAL A 270 -20.25 -31.41 -9.11
C VAL A 270 -21.55 -30.64 -8.89
N ASP A 271 -22.67 -31.14 -9.42
CA ASP A 271 -23.98 -30.49 -9.25
C ASP A 271 -24.42 -30.42 -7.78
N GLU A 272 -24.14 -31.47 -6.99
CA GLU A 272 -24.43 -31.50 -5.56
C GLU A 272 -23.57 -30.48 -4.80
N LEU A 273 -22.27 -30.41 -5.12
CA LEU A 273 -21.36 -29.42 -4.53
C LEU A 273 -21.82 -28.00 -4.84
N VAL A 274 -22.16 -27.72 -6.11
CA VAL A 274 -22.66 -26.40 -6.54
C VAL A 274 -23.96 -26.05 -5.82
N ALA A 275 -24.92 -26.98 -5.72
CA ALA A 275 -26.17 -26.76 -5.01
C ALA A 275 -25.95 -26.47 -3.52
N LEU A 276 -25.06 -27.20 -2.85
CA LEU A 276 -24.70 -26.96 -1.44
C LEU A 276 -24.02 -25.61 -1.24
N HIS A 277 -23.11 -25.22 -2.14
CA HIS A 277 -22.45 -23.92 -2.06
C HIS A 277 -23.43 -22.76 -2.32
N ALA A 278 -24.30 -22.90 -3.32
CA ALA A 278 -25.25 -21.85 -3.70
C ALA A 278 -26.39 -21.64 -2.69
N SER A 279 -26.83 -22.70 -2.01
CA SER A 279 -27.91 -22.64 -1.00
C SER A 279 -27.46 -22.11 0.36
N ALA A 280 -26.15 -21.98 0.59
CA ALA A 280 -25.62 -21.47 1.84
C ALA A 280 -25.76 -19.94 1.98
N GLU A 281 -26.04 -19.48 3.20
CA GLU A 281 -26.00 -18.06 3.57
C GLU A 281 -24.65 -17.76 4.26
N TYR A 282 -23.87 -16.87 3.66
CA TYR A 282 -22.53 -16.52 4.11
C TYR A 282 -22.52 -15.21 4.88
N LEU A 283 -22.01 -15.21 6.11
CA LEU A 283 -21.77 -13.99 6.89
C LEU A 283 -20.42 -13.39 6.52
N VAL A 284 -20.39 -12.13 6.11
CA VAL A 284 -19.12 -11.37 5.96
C VAL A 284 -18.58 -11.00 7.34
N TYR A 285 -17.46 -11.57 7.75
CA TYR A 285 -16.82 -11.27 9.04
C TYR A 285 -16.06 -9.94 8.99
N PHE A 286 -15.28 -9.74 7.92
CA PHE A 286 -14.56 -8.51 7.63
C PHE A 286 -14.13 -8.46 6.16
N ILE A 287 -13.63 -7.31 5.73
CA ILE A 287 -13.02 -7.09 4.42
C ILE A 287 -11.51 -6.88 4.63
N GLY A 288 -10.65 -7.53 3.87
CA GLY A 288 -9.20 -7.38 4.08
C GLY A 288 -8.33 -8.19 3.12
N PHE A 289 -7.03 -8.22 3.38
CA PHE A 289 -5.99 -8.82 2.53
C PHE A 289 -5.74 -8.06 1.21
N THR A 290 -6.77 -7.86 0.39
CA THR A 290 -6.76 -7.02 -0.82
C THR A 290 -8.03 -6.16 -0.88
N PRO A 291 -8.05 -5.09 -1.69
CA PRO A 291 -9.18 -4.17 -1.77
C PRO A 291 -10.52 -4.88 -2.03
N GLY A 292 -11.41 -4.89 -1.05
CA GLY A 292 -12.76 -5.44 -1.18
C GLY A 292 -12.90 -6.96 -1.03
N LEU A 293 -11.85 -7.68 -0.62
CA LEU A 293 -11.94 -9.14 -0.46
C LEU A 293 -12.70 -9.49 0.81
N PRO A 294 -13.85 -10.20 0.72
CA PRO A 294 -14.64 -10.58 1.88
C PRO A 294 -14.15 -11.91 2.45
N TYR A 295 -13.92 -11.94 3.76
CA TYR A 295 -13.77 -13.19 4.50
C TYR A 295 -15.12 -13.58 5.07
N MET A 296 -15.67 -14.69 4.58
CA MET A 296 -17.02 -15.12 4.93
C MET A 296 -17.02 -16.49 5.59
N ALA A 297 -17.92 -16.71 6.54
CA ALA A 297 -18.21 -18.03 7.11
C ALA A 297 -19.67 -18.41 6.87
N GLY A 298 -20.03 -19.66 7.16
CA GLY A 298 -21.32 -20.25 6.78
C GLY A 298 -21.18 -21.37 5.75
N LEU A 299 -19.95 -21.78 5.41
CA LEU A 299 -19.70 -22.91 4.52
C LEU A 299 -20.25 -24.21 5.14
N PRO A 300 -21.09 -24.97 4.42
CA PRO A 300 -21.59 -26.26 4.88
C PRO A 300 -20.45 -27.23 5.25
N GLU A 301 -20.64 -28.02 6.32
CA GLU A 301 -19.60 -28.95 6.83
C GLU A 301 -19.09 -29.90 5.73
N ARG A 302 -20.00 -30.39 4.89
CA ARG A 302 -19.70 -31.31 3.78
C ARG A 302 -18.77 -30.71 2.72
N LEU A 303 -18.65 -29.38 2.65
CA LEU A 303 -17.78 -28.68 1.70
C LEU A 303 -16.45 -28.26 2.32
N ARG A 304 -16.20 -28.54 3.60
CA ARG A 304 -14.97 -28.08 4.25
C ARG A 304 -13.76 -28.84 3.71
N LEU A 305 -12.88 -28.08 3.07
CA LEU A 305 -11.58 -28.55 2.60
C LEU A 305 -10.50 -27.67 3.20
N PRO A 306 -9.34 -28.20 3.63
CA PRO A 306 -8.21 -27.35 3.98
C PRO A 306 -7.81 -26.49 2.77
N ARG A 307 -7.10 -25.38 3.01
CA ARG A 307 -6.49 -24.62 1.91
C ARG A 307 -5.52 -25.52 1.13
N LEU A 308 -5.25 -25.17 -0.12
CA LEU A 308 -4.24 -25.83 -0.93
C LEU A 308 -2.88 -25.74 -0.25
N ASP A 309 -2.14 -26.86 -0.26
CA ASP A 309 -0.80 -26.94 0.33
C ASP A 309 0.16 -25.94 -0.31
N THR A 310 0.06 -25.76 -1.63
CA THR A 310 0.80 -24.75 -2.39
C THR A 310 -0.15 -23.72 -2.96
N PRO A 311 -0.11 -22.46 -2.47
CA PRO A 311 -0.95 -21.39 -3.01
C PRO A 311 -0.63 -21.09 -4.48
N ARG A 312 -1.65 -20.73 -5.24
CA ARG A 312 -1.47 -20.18 -6.59
C ARG A 312 -0.78 -18.83 -6.52
N THR A 313 0.11 -18.59 -7.47
CA THR A 313 0.74 -17.28 -7.66
C THR A 313 -0.23 -16.24 -8.23
N ARG A 314 -1.26 -16.69 -8.97
CA ARG A 314 -2.30 -15.84 -9.54
C ARG A 314 -3.66 -16.53 -9.47
N VAL A 315 -4.60 -15.88 -8.81
CA VAL A 315 -6.03 -16.16 -8.82
C VAL A 315 -6.70 -14.96 -9.48
N PRO A 316 -7.45 -15.13 -10.58
CA PRO A 316 -8.07 -14.01 -11.27
C PRO A 316 -9.14 -13.28 -10.43
N ALA A 317 -9.42 -12.03 -10.81
CA ALA A 317 -10.52 -11.26 -10.24
C ALA A 317 -11.89 -11.93 -10.50
N GLY A 318 -12.81 -11.74 -9.55
CA GLY A 318 -14.14 -12.36 -9.49
C GLY A 318 -14.15 -13.82 -9.03
N SER A 319 -12.99 -14.49 -8.88
CA SER A 319 -12.96 -15.91 -8.51
C SER A 319 -13.56 -16.14 -7.13
N VAL A 320 -14.47 -17.11 -7.01
CA VAL A 320 -15.13 -17.53 -5.78
C VAL A 320 -14.48 -18.82 -5.32
N GLY A 321 -14.04 -18.88 -4.06
CA GLY A 321 -13.36 -20.06 -3.55
C GLY A 321 -13.58 -20.35 -2.08
N ILE A 322 -13.27 -21.59 -1.72
CA ILE A 322 -13.45 -22.13 -0.37
C ILE A 322 -12.12 -22.59 0.24
N GLY A 323 -12.03 -22.55 1.57
CA GLY A 323 -10.85 -23.00 2.31
C GLY A 323 -11.06 -22.97 3.82
N GLY A 324 -10.77 -24.08 4.49
CA GLY A 324 -11.24 -24.35 5.84
C GLY A 324 -12.78 -24.34 5.90
N GLY A 325 -13.33 -23.64 6.90
CA GLY A 325 -14.76 -23.34 7.00
C GLY A 325 -15.19 -22.03 6.33
N GLN A 326 -14.40 -21.51 5.39
CA GLN A 326 -14.54 -20.15 4.85
C GLN A 326 -14.86 -20.15 3.36
N CYS A 327 -15.55 -19.11 2.93
CA CYS A 327 -15.71 -18.74 1.52
C CYS A 327 -15.16 -17.32 1.32
N CYS A 328 -14.51 -17.07 0.19
CA CYS A 328 -14.04 -15.75 -0.20
C CYS A 328 -14.24 -15.50 -1.71
N ILE A 329 -14.16 -14.22 -2.08
CA ILE A 329 -14.22 -13.78 -3.48
C ILE A 329 -13.01 -12.89 -3.74
N TYR A 330 -12.22 -13.21 -4.75
CA TYR A 330 -11.01 -12.46 -5.11
C TYR A 330 -11.41 -11.23 -5.93
N PRO A 331 -11.34 -9.99 -5.39
CA PRO A 331 -11.81 -8.78 -6.09
C PRO A 331 -10.81 -8.29 -7.15
N VAL A 332 -9.54 -8.63 -6.98
CA VAL A 332 -8.42 -8.29 -7.85
C VAL A 332 -7.56 -9.53 -8.06
N GLU A 333 -6.75 -9.55 -9.12
CA GLU A 333 -5.80 -10.65 -9.33
C GLU A 333 -4.77 -10.67 -8.19
N SER A 334 -4.68 -11.78 -7.47
CA SER A 334 -3.73 -11.94 -6.37
C SER A 334 -3.34 -13.41 -6.16
N PRO A 335 -2.24 -13.72 -5.46
CA PRO A 335 -1.97 -15.07 -5.00
C PRO A 335 -3.07 -15.58 -4.05
N GLY A 336 -3.27 -16.90 -3.98
CA GLY A 336 -4.32 -17.48 -3.13
C GLY A 336 -4.27 -19.01 -3.05
N GLY A 337 -4.57 -19.54 -1.87
CA GLY A 337 -4.61 -20.99 -1.59
C GLY A 337 -6.02 -21.57 -1.44
N TYR A 338 -7.04 -20.89 -1.94
CA TYR A 338 -8.43 -21.38 -1.88
C TYR A 338 -8.73 -22.27 -3.08
N TRP A 339 -9.65 -23.22 -2.89
CA TRP A 339 -10.22 -24.04 -3.95
C TRP A 339 -11.22 -23.18 -4.73
N ILE A 340 -10.92 -22.86 -5.99
CA ILE A 340 -11.71 -21.97 -6.83
C ILE A 340 -12.85 -22.76 -7.48
N LEU A 341 -14.08 -22.47 -7.06
CA LEU A 341 -15.28 -23.20 -7.49
C LEU A 341 -15.96 -22.54 -8.70
N GLY A 342 -15.81 -21.22 -8.85
CA GLY A 342 -16.46 -20.47 -9.92
C GLY A 342 -16.01 -19.01 -9.98
N ARG A 343 -16.76 -18.19 -10.70
CA ARG A 343 -16.50 -16.75 -10.83
C ARG A 343 -17.78 -15.92 -10.83
N THR A 344 -17.77 -14.80 -10.10
CA THR A 344 -18.83 -13.80 -10.14
C THR A 344 -18.49 -12.67 -11.12
N PRO A 345 -19.46 -12.13 -11.89
CA PRO A 345 -19.25 -10.94 -12.70
C PRO A 345 -19.33 -9.64 -11.87
N ALA A 346 -19.73 -9.74 -10.59
CA ALA A 346 -19.82 -8.60 -9.69
C ALA A 346 -18.45 -7.97 -9.43
N ARG A 347 -18.38 -6.64 -9.49
CA ARG A 347 -17.20 -5.89 -9.05
C ARG A 347 -17.31 -5.61 -7.57
N LEU A 348 -16.52 -6.34 -6.77
CA LEU A 348 -16.49 -6.15 -5.33
C LEU A 348 -15.74 -4.89 -4.91
N TYR A 349 -14.87 -4.39 -5.79
CA TYR A 349 -14.08 -3.19 -5.61
C TYR A 349 -14.12 -2.33 -6.87
N ASP A 350 -14.51 -1.07 -6.72
CA ASP A 350 -14.45 -0.05 -7.77
C ASP A 350 -14.06 1.31 -7.14
N PRO A 351 -12.80 1.75 -7.27
CA PRO A 351 -12.34 2.98 -6.61
C PRO A 351 -12.98 4.26 -7.13
N GLU A 352 -13.67 4.20 -8.28
CA GLU A 352 -14.35 5.33 -8.89
C GLU A 352 -15.85 5.39 -8.52
N ALA A 353 -16.37 4.37 -7.84
CA ALA A 353 -17.75 4.34 -7.38
C ALA A 353 -17.93 5.16 -6.08
N ASP A 354 -19.14 5.69 -5.87
CA ASP A 354 -19.50 6.38 -4.62
C ASP A 354 -19.33 5.47 -3.39
N GLU A 355 -19.62 4.18 -3.57
CA GLU A 355 -19.31 3.12 -2.60
C GLU A 355 -18.25 2.17 -3.19
N PRO A 356 -16.96 2.36 -2.87
CA PRO A 356 -15.88 1.62 -3.52
C PRO A 356 -15.85 0.14 -3.22
N ILE A 357 -16.55 -0.30 -2.17
CA ILE A 357 -16.56 -1.67 -1.68
C ILE A 357 -18.01 -2.13 -1.62
N LEU A 358 -18.33 -3.17 -2.39
CA LEU A 358 -19.70 -3.67 -2.53
C LEU A 358 -20.22 -4.29 -1.21
N LEU A 359 -19.40 -5.13 -0.59
CA LEU A 359 -19.75 -5.90 0.60
C LEU A 359 -19.23 -5.25 1.89
N ARG A 360 -20.00 -5.36 2.95
CA ARG A 360 -19.69 -4.79 4.28
C ARG A 360 -19.61 -5.89 5.33
N PRO A 361 -18.77 -5.73 6.37
CA PRO A 361 -18.81 -6.60 7.54
C PRO A 361 -20.22 -6.67 8.13
N GLY A 362 -20.78 -7.87 8.23
CA GLY A 362 -22.15 -8.12 8.66
C GLY A 362 -23.16 -8.45 7.58
N ASP A 363 -22.84 -8.24 6.30
CA ASP A 363 -23.71 -8.64 5.21
C ASP A 363 -23.90 -10.17 5.18
N ARG A 364 -25.09 -10.58 4.73
CA ARG A 364 -25.46 -11.96 4.44
C ARG A 364 -25.44 -12.16 2.92
N VAL A 365 -24.48 -12.94 2.43
CA VAL A 365 -24.25 -13.19 1.01
C VAL A 365 -24.82 -14.56 0.62
N THR A 366 -25.50 -14.62 -0.52
CA THR A 366 -25.94 -15.86 -1.15
C THR A 366 -25.48 -15.86 -2.61
N PHE A 367 -25.33 -17.04 -3.21
CA PHE A 367 -24.91 -17.15 -4.60
C PHE A 367 -26.05 -17.71 -5.46
N ARG A 368 -26.40 -16.99 -6.52
CA ARG A 368 -27.29 -17.48 -7.58
C ARG A 368 -26.45 -18.11 -8.70
N PRO A 369 -26.55 -19.43 -8.94
CA PRO A 369 -25.88 -20.05 -10.08
C PRO A 369 -26.36 -19.44 -11.39
N VAL A 370 -25.43 -19.13 -12.30
CA VAL A 370 -25.71 -18.62 -13.65
C VAL A 370 -24.89 -19.36 -14.69
N ASP A 371 -25.44 -19.45 -15.90
CA ASP A 371 -24.70 -19.99 -17.04
C ASP A 371 -23.65 -18.99 -17.57
N ARG A 372 -22.81 -19.48 -18.48
CA ARG A 372 -21.74 -18.68 -19.11
C ARG A 372 -22.28 -17.48 -19.87
N ALA A 373 -23.40 -17.63 -20.56
CA ALA A 373 -23.99 -16.58 -21.38
C ALA A 373 -24.52 -15.42 -20.52
N GLU A 374 -25.18 -15.72 -19.39
CA GLU A 374 -25.62 -14.73 -18.42
C GLU A 374 -24.44 -14.05 -17.74
N TYR A 375 -23.41 -14.81 -17.33
CA TYR A 375 -22.18 -14.25 -16.79
C TYR A 375 -21.57 -13.19 -17.73
N GLU A 376 -21.44 -13.50 -19.03
CA GLU A 376 -20.85 -12.60 -20.01
C GLU A 376 -21.71 -11.34 -20.23
N ARG A 377 -23.03 -11.49 -20.25
CA ARG A 377 -23.96 -10.33 -20.31
C ARG A 377 -23.79 -9.41 -19.10
N LEU A 378 -23.75 -9.97 -17.89
CA LEU A 378 -23.60 -9.20 -16.65
C LEU A 378 -22.22 -8.52 -16.57
N ALA A 379 -21.15 -9.23 -16.96
CA ALA A 379 -19.80 -8.68 -16.98
C ALA A 379 -19.66 -7.52 -17.99
N ALA A 380 -20.36 -7.59 -19.13
CA ALA A 380 -20.37 -6.54 -20.15
C ALA A 380 -21.22 -5.31 -19.76
N ALA A 381 -22.26 -5.50 -18.93
CA ALA A 381 -23.14 -4.44 -18.44
C ALA A 381 -22.53 -3.58 -17.32
N GLY A 382 -21.44 -4.05 -16.70
CA GLY A 382 -20.76 -3.29 -15.65
C GLY A 382 -20.21 -1.94 -16.14
N PRO A 383 -20.02 -0.97 -15.23
CA PRO A 383 -19.47 0.33 -15.60
C PRO A 383 -18.13 0.16 -16.33
N ARG A 384 -18.04 0.76 -17.52
CA ARG A 384 -16.78 0.80 -18.28
C ARG A 384 -15.81 1.70 -17.53
N PRO A 385 -14.53 1.32 -17.41
CA PRO A 385 -13.53 2.24 -16.89
C PRO A 385 -13.60 3.53 -17.70
N ARG A 386 -13.71 4.67 -17.02
CA ARG A 386 -13.71 5.98 -17.66
C ARG A 386 -12.44 6.06 -18.50
N ALA A 387 -12.59 6.35 -19.80
CA ALA A 387 -11.43 6.55 -20.67
C ALA A 387 -10.52 7.58 -20.00
N ALA A 388 -9.24 7.25 -19.83
CA ALA A 388 -8.25 8.18 -19.32
C ALA A 388 -8.39 9.47 -20.14
N ALA A 389 -8.80 10.56 -19.48
CA ALA A 389 -8.91 11.84 -20.15
C ALA A 389 -7.50 12.21 -20.59
N ALA A 390 -7.23 12.06 -21.89
CA ALA A 390 -6.00 12.56 -22.49
C ALA A 390 -5.99 14.07 -22.25
N ALA A 391 -5.13 14.55 -21.35
CA ALA A 391 -5.08 15.96 -21.01
C ALA A 391 -4.50 16.74 -22.21
N SER A 392 -5.36 17.49 -22.89
CA SER A 392 -5.04 18.36 -24.04
C SER A 392 -4.64 19.80 -23.65
N ALA A 393 -4.59 20.12 -22.36
CA ALA A 393 -4.02 21.34 -21.77
C ALA A 393 -3.95 21.14 -20.24
N PRO A 394 -3.05 21.84 -19.51
CA PRO A 394 -3.11 21.76 -18.05
C PRO A 394 -4.45 22.34 -17.58
N PRO A 395 -5.04 21.83 -16.48
CA PRO A 395 -6.20 22.46 -15.87
C PRO A 395 -5.92 23.98 -15.68
N PRO A 396 -6.95 24.85 -15.75
CA PRO A 396 -6.74 26.29 -15.68
C PRO A 396 -5.83 26.71 -14.51
N GLY A 397 -4.79 27.48 -14.82
CA GLY A 397 -3.80 27.95 -13.86
C GLY A 397 -2.74 26.93 -13.43
N ARG A 398 -2.74 25.70 -13.97
CA ARG A 398 -1.69 24.69 -13.76
C ARG A 398 -0.63 24.73 -14.85
N TRP A 399 0.54 24.18 -14.56
CA TRP A 399 1.60 23.97 -15.53
C TRP A 399 2.08 22.52 -15.51
N TRP A 400 2.82 22.11 -16.54
CA TRP A 400 3.25 20.72 -16.72
C TRP A 400 4.68 20.47 -16.22
N LEU A 401 4.83 19.44 -15.39
CA LEU A 401 6.09 18.74 -15.19
C LEU A 401 6.12 17.55 -16.16
N GLU A 402 6.95 17.65 -17.20
CA GLU A 402 7.02 16.65 -18.27
C GLU A 402 8.09 15.60 -17.99
N VAL A 403 7.71 14.32 -18.04
CA VAL A 403 8.61 13.19 -17.81
C VAL A 403 9.33 12.85 -19.11
N LEU A 404 10.60 13.19 -19.20
CA LEU A 404 11.44 12.80 -20.35
C LEU A 404 11.92 11.37 -20.23
N GLU A 405 12.35 10.99 -19.03
CA GLU A 405 12.75 9.63 -18.69
C GLU A 405 12.22 9.31 -17.29
N PRO A 406 11.49 8.19 -17.11
CA PRO A 406 10.80 7.92 -15.85
C PRO A 406 11.71 7.38 -14.73
N GLY A 407 12.97 7.06 -15.02
CA GLY A 407 13.82 6.30 -14.09
C GLY A 407 13.46 4.81 -14.07
N ALA A 408 13.85 4.10 -13.01
CA ALA A 408 13.58 2.66 -12.88
C ALA A 408 12.18 2.37 -12.33
N LEU A 409 11.79 3.05 -11.25
CA LEU A 409 10.45 3.03 -10.68
C LEU A 409 10.18 4.36 -9.98
N THR A 410 9.39 5.22 -10.63
CA THR A 410 8.98 6.53 -10.09
C THR A 410 7.47 6.57 -9.97
N THR A 411 6.96 6.98 -8.81
CA THR A 411 5.52 7.07 -8.51
C THR A 411 5.18 8.39 -7.83
N VAL A 412 3.94 8.86 -8.00
CA VAL A 412 3.43 10.00 -7.24
C VAL A 412 3.00 9.52 -5.86
N GLN A 413 3.47 10.18 -4.82
CA GLN A 413 3.15 9.88 -3.42
C GLN A 413 2.73 11.16 -2.70
N ASP A 414 1.68 11.09 -1.89
CA ASP A 414 1.43 11.99 -0.76
C ASP A 414 1.61 11.21 0.55
N LEU A 415 1.17 11.72 1.70
CA LEU A 415 1.30 10.99 2.98
C LEU A 415 0.44 9.73 3.10
N GLY A 416 -0.36 9.40 2.08
CA GLY A 416 -1.11 8.16 2.00
C GLY A 416 -2.59 8.32 2.34
N ARG A 417 -3.26 7.17 2.34
CA ARG A 417 -4.72 7.01 2.28
C ARG A 417 -5.26 6.35 3.56
N THR A 418 -5.13 7.06 4.66
CA THR A 418 -5.59 6.61 5.98
C THR A 418 -7.11 6.35 6.00
N GLY A 419 -7.53 5.34 6.77
CA GLY A 419 -8.94 5.00 6.97
C GLY A 419 -9.49 4.00 5.96
N GLN A 420 -8.70 3.62 4.95
CA GLN A 420 -9.09 2.64 3.94
C GLN A 420 -8.53 1.23 4.23
N LEU A 421 -7.67 1.06 5.24
CA LEU A 421 -7.03 -0.23 5.53
C LEU A 421 -8.04 -1.31 5.94
N ARG A 422 -9.14 -0.91 6.61
CA ARG A 422 -10.29 -1.78 6.94
C ARG A 422 -11.00 -2.40 5.74
N TYR A 423 -10.71 -1.90 4.54
CA TYR A 423 -11.24 -2.40 3.28
C TYR A 423 -10.20 -3.16 2.45
N GLY A 424 -9.02 -3.43 3.02
CA GLY A 424 -7.92 -4.06 2.29
C GLY A 424 -7.14 -3.13 1.37
N ILE A 425 -7.37 -1.81 1.46
CA ILE A 425 -6.65 -0.80 0.69
C ILE A 425 -5.52 -0.23 1.56
N PRO A 426 -4.24 -0.44 1.22
CA PRO A 426 -3.15 0.13 2.00
C PRO A 426 -3.13 1.67 1.93
N PRO A 427 -2.61 2.34 2.97
CA PRO A 427 -2.36 3.77 2.92
C PRO A 427 -1.41 4.17 1.78
N SER A 428 -0.45 3.31 1.40
CA SER A 428 0.66 3.68 0.52
C SER A 428 1.44 4.88 1.09
N GLY A 429 1.81 5.86 0.25
CA GLY A 429 2.64 6.99 0.64
C GLY A 429 4.14 6.70 0.53
N PRO A 430 5.00 7.64 0.94
CA PRO A 430 6.44 7.48 0.87
C PRO A 430 6.93 6.39 1.84
N VAL A 431 7.85 5.54 1.40
CA VAL A 431 8.48 4.55 2.31
C VAL A 431 9.32 5.25 3.37
N ASP A 432 10.03 6.30 2.97
CA ASP A 432 10.83 7.17 3.85
C ASP A 432 10.11 8.52 3.98
N ARG A 433 9.19 8.52 4.95
CA ARG A 433 8.32 9.65 5.26
C ARG A 433 9.09 10.92 5.63
N GLU A 434 10.19 10.79 6.37
CA GLU A 434 10.96 11.96 6.83
C GLU A 434 11.62 12.67 5.66
N ALA A 435 12.29 11.94 4.77
CA ALA A 435 12.88 12.52 3.58
C ALA A 435 11.82 13.19 2.69
N PHE A 436 10.68 12.53 2.50
CA PHE A 436 9.56 13.09 1.73
C PHE A 436 9.04 14.42 2.32
N VAL A 437 8.77 14.46 3.62
CA VAL A 437 8.31 15.67 4.31
C VAL A 437 9.33 16.80 4.19
N LEU A 438 10.62 16.50 4.36
CA LEU A 438 11.69 17.49 4.21
C LEU A 438 11.77 18.04 2.78
N ALA A 439 11.56 17.22 1.74
CA ALA A 439 11.49 17.72 0.37
C ALA A 439 10.36 18.74 0.19
N ASN A 440 9.17 18.44 0.71
CA ASN A 440 8.03 19.36 0.65
C ASN A 440 8.29 20.67 1.41
N ARG A 441 8.82 20.59 2.64
CA ARG A 441 9.12 21.79 3.45
C ARG A 441 10.19 22.69 2.83
N LEU A 442 11.17 22.11 2.12
CA LEU A 442 12.20 22.86 1.38
C LEU A 442 11.62 23.70 0.23
N VAL A 443 10.51 23.25 -0.37
CA VAL A 443 9.80 24.00 -1.43
C VAL A 443 8.58 24.76 -0.93
N GLY A 444 8.40 24.86 0.40
CA GLY A 444 7.32 25.62 1.02
C GLY A 444 5.95 24.95 0.95
N ASN A 445 5.89 23.68 0.58
CA ASN A 445 4.66 22.90 0.57
C ASN A 445 4.26 22.45 1.99
N PRO A 446 2.96 22.17 2.23
CA PRO A 446 2.55 21.39 3.38
C PRO A 446 3.11 19.96 3.31
N ASP A 447 3.20 19.29 4.47
CA ASP A 447 3.78 17.95 4.61
C ASP A 447 3.09 16.89 3.74
N ASP A 448 1.80 17.10 3.43
CA ASP A 448 0.93 16.21 2.66
C ASP A 448 0.85 16.51 1.16
N ALA A 449 1.57 17.53 0.67
CA ALA A 449 1.61 17.81 -0.77
C ALA A 449 2.23 16.63 -1.53
N ALA A 450 1.66 16.28 -2.69
CA ALA A 450 2.16 15.18 -3.47
C ALA A 450 3.50 15.51 -4.16
N GLY A 451 4.43 14.57 -4.09
CA GLY A 451 5.74 14.60 -4.74
C GLY A 451 6.04 13.27 -5.44
N LEU A 452 7.26 13.11 -5.95
CA LEU A 452 7.71 11.88 -6.59
C LEU A 452 8.58 11.06 -5.65
N GLU A 453 8.26 9.79 -5.46
CA GLU A 453 9.19 8.79 -4.91
C GLU A 453 9.92 8.12 -6.08
N CYS A 454 11.25 8.16 -6.04
CA CYS A 454 12.16 7.70 -7.09
C CYS A 454 13.03 6.56 -6.57
N THR A 455 12.91 5.35 -7.14
CA THR A 455 13.61 4.14 -6.65
C THR A 455 14.74 3.73 -7.60
N VAL A 456 15.94 3.45 -7.05
CA VAL A 456 17.18 3.02 -7.73
C VAL A 456 17.77 4.03 -8.72
N VAL A 457 17.00 4.48 -9.71
CA VAL A 457 17.38 5.53 -10.67
C VAL A 457 16.23 6.50 -10.79
N GLY A 458 16.48 7.78 -10.55
CA GLY A 458 15.46 8.80 -10.63
C GLY A 458 15.12 9.27 -12.05
N PRO A 459 14.12 10.16 -12.19
CA PRO A 459 13.64 10.60 -13.48
C PRO A 459 14.49 11.74 -14.06
N ARG A 460 14.29 11.97 -15.36
CA ARG A 460 14.65 13.21 -16.05
C ARG A 460 13.36 13.92 -16.41
N VAL A 461 13.16 15.14 -15.86
CA VAL A 461 11.92 15.91 -16.00
C VAL A 461 12.21 17.31 -16.52
N ARG A 462 11.29 17.86 -17.30
CA ARG A 462 11.32 19.26 -17.76
C ARG A 462 10.22 20.05 -17.08
N VAL A 463 10.55 21.25 -16.62
CA VAL A 463 9.57 22.19 -16.06
C VAL A 463 9.02 23.12 -17.13
N ALA A 464 7.70 23.29 -17.19
CA ALA A 464 7.06 24.19 -18.16
C ALA A 464 6.90 25.64 -17.66
N ALA A 465 7.21 25.90 -16.38
CA ALA A 465 7.10 27.22 -15.77
C ALA A 465 8.24 27.45 -14.76
N PRO A 466 8.58 28.71 -14.43
CA PRO A 466 9.51 29.04 -13.36
C PRO A 466 9.01 28.46 -12.02
N CYS A 467 9.85 27.69 -11.31
CA CYS A 467 9.44 27.02 -10.07
C CYS A 467 10.60 26.84 -9.08
N ALA A 468 10.29 26.29 -7.90
CA ALA A 468 11.26 25.77 -6.95
C ALA A 468 11.09 24.26 -6.79
N VAL A 469 12.20 23.52 -6.68
CA VAL A 469 12.23 22.08 -6.46
C VAL A 469 13.20 21.72 -5.34
N ALA A 470 13.04 20.53 -4.76
CA ALA A 470 14.01 19.96 -3.82
C ALA A 470 14.10 18.44 -3.99
N VAL A 471 15.31 17.91 -3.81
CA VAL A 471 15.58 16.46 -3.82
C VAL A 471 16.15 16.04 -2.47
N THR A 472 15.56 15.04 -1.84
CA THR A 472 16.01 14.45 -0.55
C THR A 472 16.05 12.92 -0.64
N GLY A 473 16.42 12.25 0.46
CA GLY A 473 16.51 10.79 0.53
C GLY A 473 17.86 10.29 0.01
N ALA A 474 17.84 9.18 -0.73
CA ALA A 474 19.03 8.52 -1.26
C ALA A 474 19.96 9.47 -2.00
N ALA A 475 21.26 9.20 -1.91
CA ALA A 475 22.31 9.95 -2.59
C ALA A 475 22.30 9.66 -4.11
N MET A 476 21.35 10.27 -4.82
CA MET A 476 21.27 10.32 -6.27
C MET A 476 21.93 11.61 -6.77
N PRO A 477 22.88 11.55 -7.72
CA PRO A 477 23.43 12.75 -8.34
C PRO A 477 22.30 13.59 -8.98
N VAL A 478 22.25 14.88 -8.67
CA VAL A 478 21.25 15.80 -9.21
C VAL A 478 21.94 16.71 -10.23
N THR A 479 21.33 16.86 -11.41
CA THR A 479 21.78 17.84 -12.40
C THR A 479 20.64 18.69 -12.91
N VAL A 480 20.94 19.96 -13.20
CA VAL A 480 20.06 20.92 -13.90
C VAL A 480 20.75 21.31 -15.19
N ASN A 481 20.11 21.05 -16.33
CA ASN A 481 20.69 21.27 -17.66
C ASN A 481 22.10 20.67 -17.79
N ASP A 482 22.25 19.44 -17.31
CA ASP A 482 23.49 18.66 -17.30
C ASP A 482 24.64 19.24 -16.44
N ARG A 483 24.38 20.28 -15.63
CA ARG A 483 25.29 20.82 -14.62
C ARG A 483 24.94 20.28 -13.24
N GLU A 484 25.94 19.97 -12.43
CA GLU A 484 25.74 19.45 -11.07
C GLU A 484 24.96 20.46 -10.20
N ALA A 485 24.02 19.95 -9.41
CA ALA A 485 23.23 20.71 -8.48
C ALA A 485 23.17 20.00 -7.11
N PRO A 486 23.11 20.75 -6.00
CA PRO A 486 23.03 20.16 -4.67
C PRO A 486 21.67 19.53 -4.39
N ALA A 487 21.67 18.41 -3.66
CA ALA A 487 20.49 17.85 -3.01
C ALA A 487 20.29 18.47 -1.61
N TRP A 488 19.18 18.15 -0.95
CA TRP A 488 18.83 18.61 0.41
C TRP A 488 18.75 20.14 0.55
N THR A 489 18.42 20.84 -0.54
CA THR A 489 18.28 22.30 -0.60
C THR A 489 17.24 22.71 -1.64
N THR A 490 16.72 23.92 -1.52
CA THR A 490 15.83 24.54 -2.50
C THR A 490 16.60 24.93 -3.76
N LEU A 491 16.19 24.39 -4.91
CA LEU A 491 16.68 24.76 -6.23
C LEU A 491 15.63 25.58 -6.96
N TYR A 492 16.04 26.68 -7.60
CA TYR A 492 15.17 27.43 -8.52
C TYR A 492 15.45 26.99 -9.94
N LEU A 493 14.37 26.75 -10.68
CA LEU A 493 14.41 26.37 -12.09
C LEU A 493 13.60 27.37 -12.91
N GLU A 494 14.08 27.67 -14.10
CA GLU A 494 13.39 28.47 -15.12
C GLU A 494 12.59 27.58 -16.07
N ALA A 495 11.62 28.16 -16.77
CA ALA A 495 10.83 27.42 -17.75
C ALA A 495 11.73 26.81 -18.84
N GLY A 496 11.55 25.53 -19.11
CA GLY A 496 12.36 24.76 -20.06
C GLY A 496 13.55 24.03 -19.44
N ASP A 497 13.93 24.34 -18.19
CA ASP A 497 15.00 23.64 -17.49
C ASP A 497 14.71 22.15 -17.34
N VAL A 498 15.77 21.36 -17.40
CA VAL A 498 15.72 19.91 -17.27
C VAL A 498 16.44 19.47 -16.00
N LEU A 499 15.69 18.93 -15.05
CA LEU A 499 16.21 18.30 -13.84
C LEU A 499 16.40 16.80 -14.08
N ARG A 500 17.52 16.25 -13.64
CA ARG A 500 17.80 14.81 -13.72
C ARG A 500 18.30 14.29 -12.37
N LEU A 501 17.78 13.13 -11.98
CA LEU A 501 18.30 12.34 -10.87
C LEU A 501 18.99 11.08 -11.43
N GLY A 502 20.25 10.88 -11.04
CA GLY A 502 21.06 9.72 -11.43
C GLY A 502 20.74 8.44 -10.65
N PRO A 503 21.53 7.37 -10.84
CA PRO A 503 21.45 6.17 -10.02
C PRO A 503 21.90 6.44 -8.57
N ALA A 504 21.23 5.80 -7.61
CA ALA A 504 21.53 5.95 -6.18
C ALA A 504 22.91 5.37 -5.82
N ARG A 505 23.83 6.24 -5.36
CA ARG A 505 25.15 5.85 -4.87
C ARG A 505 25.07 5.24 -3.46
N ALA A 506 24.28 5.85 -2.58
CA ALA A 506 23.95 5.36 -1.24
C ALA A 506 22.44 5.54 -0.98
N GLY A 507 21.86 4.67 -0.16
CA GLY A 507 20.39 4.57 -0.03
C GLY A 507 19.72 4.05 -1.31
N LEU A 508 18.40 3.97 -1.32
CA LEU A 508 17.61 3.33 -2.40
C LEU A 508 16.55 4.25 -3.01
N ARG A 509 15.93 5.12 -2.19
CA ARG A 509 14.77 5.95 -2.58
C ARG A 509 15.06 7.43 -2.36
N ALA A 510 14.89 8.23 -3.39
CA ALA A 510 14.95 9.70 -3.32
C ALA A 510 13.56 10.29 -3.54
N TYR A 511 13.35 11.51 -3.05
CA TYR A 511 12.08 12.23 -3.19
C TYR A 511 12.30 13.55 -3.90
N LEU A 512 11.46 13.82 -4.90
CA LEU A 512 11.44 15.10 -5.62
C LEU A 512 10.12 15.82 -5.31
N ALA A 513 10.23 16.97 -4.65
CA ALA A 513 9.13 17.89 -4.43
C ALA A 513 9.25 19.10 -5.36
N VAL A 514 8.10 19.65 -5.74
CA VAL A 514 7.98 20.88 -6.54
C VAL A 514 7.03 21.83 -5.81
N ALA A 515 7.36 23.11 -5.74
CA ALA A 515 6.51 24.12 -5.12
C ALA A 515 5.11 24.10 -5.75
N GLY A 516 4.07 24.06 -4.91
CA GLY A 516 2.68 23.88 -5.30
C GLY A 516 2.20 22.43 -5.28
N GLY A 517 3.13 21.46 -5.34
CA GLY A 517 2.82 20.03 -5.31
C GLY A 517 2.22 19.51 -6.62
N ILE A 518 2.29 18.19 -6.80
CA ILE A 518 1.71 17.50 -7.96
C ILE A 518 0.20 17.38 -7.78
N ASP A 519 -0.57 18.00 -8.66
CA ASP A 519 -2.02 18.13 -8.53
C ASP A 519 -2.79 17.11 -9.36
N VAL A 520 -2.44 15.83 -9.18
CA VAL A 520 -3.27 14.72 -9.70
C VAL A 520 -4.55 14.58 -8.86
N PRO A 521 -5.66 14.07 -9.40
CA PRO A 521 -6.89 13.88 -8.63
C PRO A 521 -6.66 12.97 -7.41
N PRO A 522 -7.18 13.33 -6.22
CA PRO A 522 -7.19 12.42 -5.09
C PRO A 522 -8.19 11.29 -5.37
N VAL A 523 -7.78 10.05 -5.09
CA VAL A 523 -8.67 8.88 -5.12
C VAL A 523 -8.78 8.36 -3.70
N LEU A 524 -10.00 8.27 -3.18
CA LEU A 524 -10.30 7.94 -1.78
C LEU A 524 -9.53 8.82 -0.77
N GLY A 525 -9.46 10.13 -1.06
CA GLY A 525 -8.84 11.12 -0.17
C GLY A 525 -7.31 11.24 -0.28
N SER A 526 -6.65 10.52 -1.19
CA SER A 526 -5.18 10.54 -1.35
C SER A 526 -4.74 10.45 -2.80
N ARG A 527 -3.61 11.08 -3.10
CA ARG A 527 -2.87 11.08 -4.37
C ARG A 527 -1.79 10.00 -4.42
N ALA A 528 -1.55 9.25 -3.34
CA ALA A 528 -0.56 8.18 -3.32
C ALA A 528 -0.89 7.06 -4.32
N THR A 529 0.12 6.66 -5.08
CA THR A 529 0.03 5.55 -6.04
C THR A 529 0.12 4.21 -5.29
N TYR A 530 -0.90 3.38 -5.44
CA TYR A 530 -0.87 1.96 -5.06
C TYR A 530 -0.86 1.09 -6.31
N LEU A 531 0.32 0.55 -6.65
CA LEU A 531 0.57 -0.12 -7.94
C LEU A 531 -0.29 -1.38 -8.16
N ARG A 532 -0.45 -2.22 -7.12
CA ARG A 532 -1.20 -3.48 -7.25
C ARG A 532 -2.69 -3.24 -7.42
N GLY A 533 -3.23 -2.28 -6.67
CA GLY A 533 -4.64 -1.87 -6.78
C GLY A 533 -4.93 -0.90 -7.92
N ARG A 534 -3.91 -0.50 -8.70
CA ARG A 534 -4.00 0.52 -9.76
C ARG A 534 -4.74 1.78 -9.30
N LEU A 535 -4.35 2.29 -8.14
CA LEU A 535 -5.06 3.38 -7.46
C LEU A 535 -4.18 4.63 -7.29
N GLY A 536 -4.77 5.81 -7.45
CA GLY A 536 -4.12 7.10 -7.17
C GLY A 536 -2.98 7.46 -8.11
N GLY A 537 -2.26 8.54 -7.80
CA GLY A 537 -1.18 9.05 -8.63
C GLY A 537 -1.62 9.39 -10.06
N LEU A 538 -0.83 8.98 -11.05
CA LEU A 538 -1.19 9.04 -12.45
C LEU A 538 -1.66 7.66 -12.92
N GLU A 539 -2.98 7.50 -13.06
CA GLU A 539 -3.63 6.24 -13.50
C GLU A 539 -3.26 5.00 -12.66
N GLY A 540 -2.86 5.17 -11.39
CA GLY A 540 -2.51 4.05 -10.52
C GLY A 540 -1.23 3.31 -10.89
N ARG A 541 -0.34 3.92 -11.69
CA ARG A 541 0.85 3.28 -12.25
C ARG A 541 2.12 4.07 -12.03
N ALA A 542 3.26 3.42 -12.26
CA ALA A 542 4.53 4.09 -12.41
C ALA A 542 4.53 5.05 -13.60
N LEU A 543 5.33 6.12 -13.50
CA LEU A 543 5.51 7.09 -14.57
C LEU A 543 6.15 6.45 -15.80
N ARG A 544 5.83 7.00 -16.97
CA ARG A 544 6.32 6.61 -18.29
C ARG A 544 6.86 7.84 -19.01
N ARG A 545 7.72 7.60 -20.01
CA ARG A 545 8.20 8.67 -20.90
C ARG A 545 7.00 9.35 -21.58
N GLY A 546 7.00 10.67 -21.56
CA GLY A 546 5.95 11.50 -22.15
C GLY A 546 4.79 11.81 -21.22
N ASP A 547 4.74 11.20 -20.01
CA ASP A 547 3.75 11.59 -19.01
C ASP A 547 3.92 13.07 -18.64
N ARG A 548 2.81 13.74 -18.38
CA ARG A 548 2.77 15.14 -17.93
C ARG A 548 2.00 15.21 -16.63
N LEU A 549 2.65 15.72 -15.59
CA LEU A 549 2.09 15.85 -14.27
C LEU A 549 1.66 17.31 -14.06
N PRO A 550 0.39 17.57 -13.71
CA PRO A 550 -0.06 18.93 -13.43
C PRO A 550 0.54 19.39 -12.10
N VAL A 551 0.99 20.65 -12.05
CA VAL A 551 1.54 21.27 -10.84
C VAL A 551 0.78 22.56 -10.56
N ALA A 552 0.42 22.76 -9.28
CA ALA A 552 -0.25 23.98 -8.86
C ALA A 552 0.70 25.19 -8.93
N PRO A 553 0.21 26.38 -9.28
CA PRO A 553 1.02 27.59 -9.23
C PRO A 553 1.32 27.91 -7.76
N ALA A 554 2.57 28.20 -7.45
CA ALA A 554 3.00 28.59 -6.11
C ALA A 554 4.17 29.59 -6.20
N PRO A 555 4.30 30.50 -5.22
CA PRO A 555 5.44 31.38 -5.15
C PRO A 555 6.73 30.59 -4.90
N ARG A 556 7.88 31.11 -5.37
CA ARG A 556 9.18 30.57 -4.98
C ARG A 556 9.42 30.89 -3.50
N PRO A 557 9.55 29.88 -2.62
CA PRO A 557 9.86 30.13 -1.22
C PRO A 557 11.31 30.64 -1.08
N PRO A 558 11.69 31.24 0.05
CA PRO A 558 13.10 31.48 0.37
C PRO A 558 13.92 30.20 0.23
N ARG A 559 15.17 30.32 -0.22
CA ARG A 559 16.07 29.16 -0.27
C ARG A 559 16.28 28.62 1.14
N ARG A 560 16.13 27.31 1.28
CA ARG A 560 16.35 26.57 2.51
C ARG A 560 17.23 25.38 2.25
N TRP A 561 17.82 24.84 3.29
CA TRP A 561 18.60 23.62 3.22
C TRP A 561 18.48 22.82 4.51
N VAL A 562 18.75 21.53 4.44
CA VAL A 562 18.78 20.64 5.61
C VAL A 562 20.23 20.51 6.08
N ARG A 563 20.48 20.83 7.36
CA ARG A 563 21.80 20.69 8.01
C ARG A 563 22.36 19.27 7.82
N PRO A 564 23.67 19.06 7.62
CA PRO A 564 24.22 17.74 7.31
C PRO A 564 23.94 16.72 8.41
N GLU A 565 23.91 17.15 9.67
CA GLU A 565 23.67 16.31 10.86
C GLU A 565 22.20 15.87 10.96
N ALA A 566 21.29 16.62 10.34
CA ALA A 566 19.87 16.28 10.26
C ALA A 566 19.54 15.36 9.07
N ARG A 567 20.52 15.06 8.19
CA ARG A 567 20.33 14.15 7.06
C ARG A 567 20.50 12.70 7.53
N PRO A 568 19.68 11.76 7.03
CA PRO A 568 19.84 10.35 7.35
C PRO A 568 21.15 9.79 6.77
N GLY A 569 21.82 8.94 7.54
CA GLY A 569 22.93 8.12 7.05
C GLY A 569 22.44 6.85 6.34
N PHE A 570 23.27 6.29 5.46
CA PHE A 570 22.97 5.08 4.69
C PHE A 570 24.05 4.01 4.92
N PRO A 571 24.13 3.40 6.11
CA PRO A 571 25.13 2.37 6.40
C PRO A 571 24.88 1.10 5.58
N ASP A 572 25.93 0.31 5.36
CA ASP A 572 25.80 -1.03 4.74
C ASP A 572 25.07 -2.03 5.63
N GLU A 573 25.06 -1.77 6.94
CA GLU A 573 24.29 -2.50 7.92
C GLU A 573 23.44 -1.54 8.76
N ALA A 574 22.12 -1.60 8.58
CA ALA A 574 21.18 -0.74 9.27
C ALA A 574 20.68 -1.38 10.57
N GLU A 575 20.90 -0.73 11.72
CA GLU A 575 20.17 -1.05 12.95
C GLU A 575 18.74 -0.46 12.86
N VAL A 576 17.74 -1.32 13.08
CA VAL A 576 16.31 -1.00 13.02
C VAL A 576 15.66 -1.36 14.35
N ARG A 577 15.00 -0.39 14.98
CA ARG A 577 14.36 -0.57 16.29
C ARG A 577 12.98 -1.17 16.14
N VAL A 578 12.65 -2.11 17.03
CA VAL A 578 11.40 -2.86 17.00
C VAL A 578 10.76 -2.93 18.38
N VAL A 579 9.43 -2.99 18.42
CA VAL A 579 8.65 -3.41 19.60
C VAL A 579 8.27 -4.88 19.39
N LEU A 580 8.58 -5.75 20.36
CA LEU A 580 8.24 -7.18 20.25
C LEU A 580 6.72 -7.38 20.25
N GLY A 581 6.27 -8.40 19.51
CA GLY A 581 4.85 -8.73 19.36
C GLY A 581 4.18 -8.16 18.09
N PRO A 582 2.87 -8.36 17.93
CA PRO A 582 1.93 -8.81 18.98
C PRO A 582 1.97 -10.30 19.33
N GLN A 583 2.59 -11.17 18.51
CA GLN A 583 2.65 -12.63 18.76
C GLN A 583 4.07 -13.12 19.09
N ALA A 584 4.82 -12.38 19.91
CA ALA A 584 6.18 -12.79 20.31
C ALA A 584 6.18 -14.13 21.08
N ASP A 585 5.09 -14.46 21.77
CA ASP A 585 4.87 -15.72 22.50
C ASP A 585 4.60 -16.94 21.59
N ALA A 586 4.47 -16.72 20.28
CA ALA A 586 4.44 -17.78 19.27
C ALA A 586 5.85 -18.27 18.89
N PHE A 587 6.90 -17.66 19.41
CA PHE A 587 8.30 -17.96 19.12
C PHE A 587 9.03 -18.55 20.33
N THR A 588 10.04 -19.37 20.09
CA THR A 588 10.88 -19.90 21.17
C THR A 588 11.87 -18.83 21.66
N ALA A 589 12.43 -19.01 22.85
CA ALA A 589 13.50 -18.14 23.35
C ALA A 589 14.68 -18.08 22.36
N ALA A 590 15.11 -19.24 21.84
CA ALA A 590 16.15 -19.33 20.82
C ALA A 590 15.75 -18.63 19.50
N GLY A 591 14.47 -18.64 19.13
CA GLY A 591 13.95 -17.89 17.98
C GLY A 591 14.05 -16.38 18.17
N LEU A 592 13.71 -15.88 19.36
CA LEU A 592 13.85 -14.46 19.71
C LEU A 592 15.31 -14.03 19.77
N GLU A 593 16.19 -14.86 20.33
CA GLU A 593 17.65 -14.63 20.32
C GLU A 593 18.21 -14.59 18.89
N ALA A 594 17.79 -15.51 18.02
CA ALA A 594 18.18 -15.51 16.61
C ALA A 594 17.70 -14.22 15.91
N PHE A 595 16.46 -13.80 16.15
CA PHE A 595 15.87 -12.58 15.61
C PHE A 595 16.63 -11.30 16.01
N LEU A 596 17.05 -11.18 17.27
CA LEU A 596 17.72 -9.99 17.79
C LEU A 596 19.24 -10.02 17.62
N GLY A 597 19.86 -11.21 17.60
CA GLY A 597 21.31 -11.36 17.48
C GLY A 597 21.82 -11.45 16.03
N GLY A 598 20.96 -11.87 15.09
CA GLY A 598 21.33 -12.18 13.72
C GLY A 598 21.38 -10.97 12.77
N PRO A 599 22.35 -10.91 11.84
CA PRO A 599 22.25 -10.05 10.68
C PRO A 599 21.30 -10.67 9.65
N TYR A 600 20.49 -9.82 9.02
CA TYR A 600 19.52 -10.21 8.01
C TYR A 600 19.81 -9.49 6.70
N GLU A 601 20.11 -10.25 5.64
CA GLU A 601 20.36 -9.72 4.30
C GLU A 601 19.04 -9.37 3.60
N MET A 602 18.97 -8.17 3.02
CA MET A 602 17.85 -7.74 2.20
C MET A 602 17.84 -8.50 0.86
N LEU A 603 16.72 -9.15 0.53
CA LEU A 603 16.60 -9.92 -0.70
C LEU A 603 16.08 -9.08 -1.88
N PRO A 604 16.41 -9.44 -3.14
CA PRO A 604 15.94 -8.74 -4.34
C PRO A 604 14.43 -8.73 -4.57
N GLN A 605 13.69 -9.67 -3.95
CA GLN A 605 12.22 -9.75 -4.03
C GLN A 605 11.52 -8.71 -3.12
N SER A 606 12.28 -7.87 -2.42
CA SER A 606 11.76 -6.81 -1.55
C SER A 606 11.20 -5.66 -2.37
N ASP A 607 10.00 -5.20 -2.01
CA ASP A 607 9.29 -4.12 -2.69
C ASP A 607 8.61 -3.18 -1.69
N ARG A 608 7.64 -2.37 -2.13
CA ARG A 608 6.89 -1.47 -1.25
C ARG A 608 5.88 -2.17 -0.35
N MET A 609 5.56 -3.46 -0.60
CA MET A 609 4.68 -4.25 0.27
C MET A 609 5.43 -4.88 1.42
N GLY A 610 6.64 -5.38 1.15
CA GLY A 610 7.44 -5.99 2.21
C GLY A 610 8.91 -6.14 1.87
N ALA A 611 9.75 -5.94 2.90
CA ALA A 611 11.15 -6.27 2.88
C ALA A 611 11.31 -7.75 3.25
N ARG A 612 11.77 -8.56 2.30
CA ARG A 612 12.05 -9.98 2.47
C ARG A 612 13.50 -10.12 2.86
N LEU A 613 13.76 -10.80 3.97
CA LEU A 613 15.08 -10.87 4.55
C LEU A 613 15.54 -12.32 4.66
N ARG A 614 16.85 -12.54 4.56
CA ARG A 614 17.48 -13.85 4.79
C ARG A 614 18.51 -13.77 5.91
N GLY A 615 18.41 -14.65 6.89
CA GLY A 615 19.35 -14.70 8.02
C GLY A 615 19.14 -15.93 8.90
N PRO A 616 19.56 -15.87 10.17
CA PRO A 616 19.31 -16.92 11.14
C PRO A 616 17.83 -17.28 11.22
N ARG A 617 17.54 -18.58 11.25
CA ARG A 617 16.17 -19.09 11.28
C ARG A 617 15.51 -18.73 12.60
N ILE A 618 14.35 -18.08 12.51
CA ILE A 618 13.54 -17.72 13.68
C ILE A 618 12.59 -18.89 13.97
N ALA A 619 12.78 -19.56 15.09
CA ALA A 619 12.03 -20.77 15.45
C ALA A 619 10.71 -20.45 16.15
N HIS A 620 9.62 -21.04 15.65
CA HIS A 620 8.29 -20.98 16.26
C HIS A 620 8.15 -21.97 17.43
N ALA A 621 7.40 -21.58 18.45
CA ALA A 621 7.00 -22.45 19.56
C ALA A 621 5.73 -23.25 19.23
N ARG A 622 4.79 -22.67 18.46
CA ARG A 622 3.42 -23.22 18.26
C ARG A 622 2.92 -23.03 16.83
N GLY A 623 3.65 -23.54 15.84
CA GLY A 623 3.33 -23.37 14.42
C GLY A 623 3.56 -21.93 13.93
N HIS A 624 3.46 -21.72 12.61
CA HIS A 624 3.69 -20.41 11.99
C HIS A 624 2.40 -19.67 11.61
N ASP A 625 1.28 -20.39 11.54
CA ASP A 625 -0.02 -19.86 11.18
C ASP A 625 -0.84 -19.45 12.40
N ILE A 626 -1.58 -18.36 12.25
CA ILE A 626 -2.56 -17.82 13.18
C ILE A 626 -3.87 -17.57 12.46
N ILE A 627 -4.97 -17.46 13.21
CA ILE A 627 -6.21 -16.86 12.68
C ILE A 627 -5.85 -15.48 12.12
N SER A 628 -6.31 -15.20 10.88
CA SER A 628 -5.95 -13.97 10.20
C SER A 628 -6.23 -12.75 11.06
N ASP A 629 -5.20 -11.92 11.20
CA ASP A 629 -5.13 -10.82 12.15
C ASP A 629 -4.62 -9.56 11.43
N GLY A 630 -4.84 -8.39 12.02
CA GLY A 630 -4.47 -7.11 11.45
C GLY A 630 -2.95 -6.99 11.29
N ILE A 631 -2.52 -6.31 10.23
CA ILE A 631 -1.10 -6.07 9.94
C ILE A 631 -0.77 -4.59 10.15
N ALA A 632 0.02 -4.32 11.18
CA ALA A 632 0.56 -2.99 11.42
C ALA A 632 1.68 -2.64 10.42
N LEU A 633 1.91 -1.35 10.15
CA LEU A 633 3.08 -0.91 9.41
C LEU A 633 4.33 -1.34 10.19
N GLY A 634 5.27 -2.00 9.51
CA GLY A 634 6.46 -2.53 10.13
C GLY A 634 6.30 -3.90 10.79
N SER A 635 5.10 -4.51 10.79
CA SER A 635 4.92 -5.86 11.32
C SER A 635 5.87 -6.85 10.63
N ILE A 636 6.55 -7.69 11.42
CA ILE A 636 7.54 -8.66 10.95
C ILE A 636 6.92 -10.04 11.00
N GLN A 637 6.43 -10.51 9.86
CA GLN A 637 5.89 -11.86 9.71
C GLN A 637 7.02 -12.88 9.56
N VAL A 638 6.85 -14.05 10.17
CA VAL A 638 7.78 -15.17 10.04
C VAL A 638 7.00 -16.40 9.56
N PRO A 639 7.04 -16.73 8.26
CA PRO A 639 6.44 -17.95 7.71
C PRO A 639 7.17 -19.22 8.14
N GLY A 640 6.72 -20.38 7.67
CA GLY A 640 7.27 -21.69 8.06
C GLY A 640 8.76 -21.93 7.72
N ASP A 641 9.33 -21.17 6.79
CA ASP A 641 10.76 -21.18 6.47
C ASP A 641 11.63 -20.47 7.53
N GLY A 642 11.00 -19.76 8.47
CA GLY A 642 11.66 -19.03 9.55
C GLY A 642 12.37 -17.76 9.10
N GLN A 643 12.09 -17.25 7.89
CA GLN A 643 12.70 -16.05 7.34
C GLN A 643 11.78 -14.83 7.51
N PRO A 644 12.26 -13.70 8.07
CA PRO A 644 11.38 -12.57 8.37
C PRO A 644 11.01 -11.76 7.12
N ILE A 645 9.76 -11.30 7.09
CA ILE A 645 9.21 -10.37 6.11
C ILE A 645 8.67 -9.15 6.86
N VAL A 646 9.31 -7.99 6.71
CA VAL A 646 8.83 -6.73 7.30
C VAL A 646 7.81 -6.09 6.37
N LEU A 647 6.59 -5.85 6.84
CA LEU A 647 5.50 -5.36 6.01
C LEU A 647 5.46 -3.83 5.95
N LEU A 648 5.45 -3.28 4.73
CA LEU A 648 5.70 -1.87 4.44
C LEU A 648 4.42 -1.12 4.03
N VAL A 649 4.57 0.02 3.35
CA VAL A 649 3.49 0.98 3.07
C VAL A 649 2.38 0.46 2.15
N ASP A 650 2.69 -0.51 1.26
CA ASP A 650 1.73 -1.13 0.35
C ASP A 650 1.27 -2.53 0.83
N ARG A 651 1.53 -2.87 2.10
CA ARG A 651 1.20 -4.18 2.70
C ARG A 651 -0.28 -4.52 2.65
N GLN A 652 -0.58 -5.80 2.83
CA GLN A 652 -1.93 -6.30 3.04
C GLN A 652 -2.48 -5.81 4.39
N SER A 653 -3.80 -5.65 4.51
CA SER A 653 -4.42 -5.22 5.77
C SER A 653 -4.46 -6.30 6.84
N THR A 654 -4.55 -7.56 6.42
CA THR A 654 -4.70 -8.73 7.30
C THR A 654 -3.86 -9.89 6.77
N GLY A 655 -3.40 -10.76 7.65
CA GLY A 655 -2.64 -11.95 7.27
C GLY A 655 -2.60 -13.01 8.34
N GLY A 656 -2.25 -14.24 7.93
CA GLY A 656 -2.29 -15.44 8.77
C GLY A 656 -0.95 -15.86 9.36
N TYR A 657 0.15 -15.12 9.17
CA TYR A 657 1.44 -15.49 9.76
C TYR A 657 1.69 -14.79 11.08
N ALA A 658 2.31 -15.51 12.03
CA ALA A 658 2.72 -14.97 13.32
C ALA A 658 3.72 -13.81 13.14
N LYS A 659 3.56 -12.78 13.97
CA LYS A 659 4.35 -11.54 13.93
C LYS A 659 5.25 -11.47 15.15
N VAL A 660 6.56 -11.58 14.95
CA VAL A 660 7.56 -11.63 16.04
C VAL A 660 7.76 -10.26 16.69
N ALA A 661 7.70 -9.20 15.89
CA ALA A 661 7.88 -7.82 16.30
C ALA A 661 7.27 -6.87 15.27
N THR A 662 7.28 -5.57 15.59
CA THR A 662 6.89 -4.48 14.68
C THR A 662 7.99 -3.41 14.67
N VAL A 663 8.46 -3.04 13.49
CA VAL A 663 9.42 -1.93 13.30
C VAL A 663 8.78 -0.62 13.72
N CYS A 664 9.51 0.19 14.49
CA CYS A 664 9.06 1.50 14.91
C CYS A 664 8.89 2.42 13.70
N SER A 665 7.83 3.22 13.68
CA SER A 665 7.43 4.02 12.51
C SER A 665 8.54 4.94 11.97
N PHE A 666 9.38 5.49 12.85
CA PHE A 666 10.52 6.36 12.49
C PHE A 666 11.71 5.61 11.87
N ASP A 667 11.77 4.28 11.94
CA ASP A 667 12.83 3.47 11.30
C ASP A 667 12.37 2.79 10.00
N ILE A 668 11.09 2.94 9.60
CA ILE A 668 10.58 2.43 8.32
C ILE A 668 11.34 3.06 7.15
N GLY A 669 11.61 4.36 7.21
CA GLY A 669 12.40 5.05 6.19
C GLY A 669 13.82 4.51 6.09
N ARG A 670 14.47 4.27 7.24
CA ARG A 670 15.81 3.65 7.30
C ARG A 670 15.81 2.28 6.62
N LEU A 671 14.86 1.41 6.94
CA LEU A 671 14.70 0.11 6.28
C LEU A 671 14.43 0.26 4.78
N GLY A 672 13.62 1.26 4.39
CA GLY A 672 13.32 1.62 3.00
C GLY A 672 14.52 2.11 2.19
N GLN A 673 15.66 2.40 2.82
CA GLN A 673 16.89 2.80 2.15
C GLN A 673 17.88 1.65 1.97
N VAL A 674 17.64 0.49 2.59
CA VAL A 674 18.50 -0.69 2.49
C VAL A 674 18.35 -1.34 1.11
N LYS A 675 19.47 -1.52 0.41
CA LYS A 675 19.53 -2.16 -0.91
C LYS A 675 19.54 -3.69 -0.79
N PRO A 676 19.07 -4.43 -1.81
CA PRO A 676 19.33 -5.86 -1.89
C PRO A 676 20.82 -6.19 -1.72
N GLY A 677 21.14 -7.18 -0.90
CA GLY A 677 22.49 -7.58 -0.51
C GLY A 677 23.08 -6.83 0.69
N GLN A 678 22.51 -5.70 1.11
CA GLN A 678 22.87 -5.04 2.37
C GLN A 678 22.17 -5.71 3.56
N ARG A 679 22.61 -5.39 4.77
CA ARG A 679 22.18 -6.08 6.00
C ARG A 679 21.36 -5.19 6.91
N VAL A 680 20.52 -5.81 7.72
CA VAL A 680 19.71 -5.21 8.76
C VAL A 680 19.94 -5.98 10.06
N ARG A 681 19.99 -5.26 11.18
CA ARG A 681 19.90 -5.84 12.53
C ARG A 681 18.72 -5.25 13.27
N PHE A 682 18.06 -6.09 14.07
CA PHE A 682 16.92 -5.66 14.87
C PHE A 682 17.34 -5.41 16.31
N ARG A 683 16.88 -4.29 16.87
CA ARG A 683 17.08 -3.95 18.27
C ARG A 683 15.73 -3.76 18.95
N ALA A 684 15.42 -4.60 19.91
CA ALA A 684 14.21 -4.45 20.71
C ALA A 684 14.30 -3.19 21.59
N ILE A 685 13.21 -2.43 21.63
CA ILE A 685 13.00 -1.34 22.58
C ILE A 685 11.62 -1.47 23.23
N THR A 686 11.42 -0.85 24.39
CA THR A 686 10.11 -0.80 25.04
C THR A 686 9.17 0.14 24.28
N LEU A 687 7.86 -0.07 24.42
CA LEU A 687 6.85 0.83 23.84
C LEU A 687 7.00 2.27 24.35
N GLU A 688 7.28 2.45 25.63
CA GLU A 688 7.53 3.76 26.21
C GLU A 688 8.73 4.47 25.57
N ALA A 689 9.83 3.74 25.38
CA ALA A 689 11.00 4.25 24.67
C ALA A 689 10.66 4.60 23.22
N ALA A 690 9.88 3.77 22.53
CA ALA A 690 9.43 4.03 21.17
C ALA A 690 8.61 5.33 21.07
N HIS A 691 7.66 5.56 21.98
CA HIS A 691 6.88 6.81 22.01
C HIS A 691 7.75 8.05 22.32
N ARG A 692 8.71 7.92 23.25
CA ARG A 692 9.64 9.02 23.56
C ARG A 692 10.49 9.39 22.34
N GLU A 693 11.05 8.40 21.66
CA GLU A 693 11.84 8.59 20.44
C GLU A 693 10.99 9.17 19.31
N LEU A 694 9.76 8.69 19.12
CA LEU A 694 8.84 9.22 18.11
C LEU A 694 8.57 10.71 18.30
N ARG A 695 8.27 11.14 19.54
CA ARG A 695 8.07 12.57 19.87
C ARG A 695 9.32 13.40 19.61
N ALA A 696 10.48 12.91 20.04
CA ALA A 696 11.76 13.59 19.81
C ALA A 696 12.05 13.75 18.31
N ARG A 697 11.78 12.70 17.52
CA ARG A 697 11.96 12.68 16.07
C ARG A 697 11.03 13.67 15.36
N ARG A 698 9.74 13.70 15.73
CA ARG A 698 8.76 14.66 15.20
C ARG A 698 9.15 16.11 15.49
N ALA A 699 9.60 16.40 16.70
CA ALA A 699 10.09 17.73 17.09
C ALA A 699 11.36 18.14 16.31
N ALA A 700 12.29 17.20 16.11
CA ALA A 700 13.55 17.46 15.42
C ALA A 700 13.39 17.70 13.90
N LEU A 701 12.36 17.14 13.26
CA LEU A 701 12.16 17.22 11.81
C LEU A 701 12.06 18.66 11.28
N GLY A 702 11.54 19.59 12.10
CA GLY A 702 11.50 21.03 11.76
C GLY A 702 12.80 21.77 12.07
N ALA A 703 13.52 21.36 13.12
CA ALA A 703 14.70 22.05 13.63
C ALA A 703 15.94 21.94 12.71
N GLY A 704 15.96 20.96 11.80
CA GLY A 704 17.05 20.76 10.84
C GLY A 704 16.99 21.64 9.58
N LEU A 705 15.93 22.43 9.39
CA LEU A 705 15.74 23.30 8.23
C LEU A 705 16.23 24.72 8.52
N GLU A 706 17.12 25.23 7.68
CA GLU A 706 17.62 26.61 7.77
C GLU A 706 17.29 27.42 6.53
N ALA A 707 17.05 28.72 6.70
CA ALA A 707 16.99 29.67 5.60
C ALA A 707 18.40 30.11 5.20
N VAL A 708 18.64 30.23 3.89
CA VAL A 708 19.88 30.81 3.37
C VAL A 708 19.88 32.32 3.72
N GLY A 709 20.75 32.70 4.66
CA GLY A 709 20.81 34.03 5.28
C GLY A 709 21.45 34.03 6.68
N ALA A 710 21.50 32.86 7.34
CA ALA A 710 22.47 32.56 8.39
C ALA A 710 23.63 31.80 7.74
N ALA A 711 24.86 32.29 7.90
CA ALA A 711 26.09 31.84 7.20
C ALA A 711 26.10 30.35 6.79
N GLY A 712 25.86 30.08 5.50
CA GLY A 712 26.08 28.76 4.91
C GLY A 712 27.56 28.59 4.54
N PRO A 713 28.16 27.39 4.68
CA PRO A 713 29.54 27.15 4.25
C PRO A 713 29.56 26.98 2.73
N GLY A 714 30.05 27.98 2.00
CA GLY A 714 30.25 27.85 0.54
C GLY A 714 30.26 29.12 -0.31
N GLU A 715 30.43 30.31 0.24
CA GLU A 715 30.84 31.50 -0.53
C GLU A 715 32.17 32.08 -0.02
N ALA A 716 33.17 31.20 0.10
CA ALA A 716 34.59 31.56 0.17
C ALA A 716 35.38 30.68 -0.80
#